data_AF-A0A182JNH7-F1
#
_entry.id   AF-A0A182JNH7-F1
#
_cell.length_a   1.000
_cell.length_b   1.000
_cell.length_c   1.000
_cell.angle_alpha   90.00
_cell.angle_beta   90.00
_cell.angle_gamma   90.00
#
_symmetry.space_group_name_H-M   'P 1'
#
loop_
_entity.id
_entity.type
_entity.pdbx_description
1 polymer ?
#
loop_
_entity_poly.entity_id
_entity_poly.type
_entity_poly.pdbx_seq_one_letter_code
_entity_poly.pdbx_strand_id
1 'polypeptide(L)'
;MHPDVWTEHAASELINSRLVARYPTLQTYTEIEYCLKRDPKPEHEQALGFTLAVTLVLACVLGLNARRWILPEFSPPKSNKRIKHFVLFDLYKCFGAVGVVLAHCCLFGSFLMPMKNIELLEDAIGHPGAKFWRLVCPFLMLAFFVMSSMLLTVKLLHCGDPSKRPTFGAIIAHRLIRLVPVNLLMVGFGALVYDRFTGGGPLLSRQLIVEQRFCRSYWWMNVLFISNFNMKQPCLPDSWYVSADMQLYVLIALLLQTMFRFPKHTVAMLTLVTVCSFLGPFLTILWTDFDPVGPSNFHEMRFFLLGSPFMSQLYTPFYNNLAWSVGGLMAGIVYDRFRRYETNTEQQRKILHQINLAIKISMAMLALALSATIDASREGSFRWWLALCYSTYRLSGACFISASFLRISLTETDDYELMPPLFNYENVTKCFEQYPTSAYCVVKMILKPKEGSNVWRAIEHLLSIPSEKEFPQHRSRYTRILNMCVNYHLTRRYNLSGYSELERCVTPETYRPTVDAYHVLFALIVAALCSLVVYASYRDWRNKPALENNNETSATKRRANALWMEFALQRTWAQLVTAPKSKLQRDYAFVEIFRMLSVFIILAIHVSMVYTAGPTANMRLLEEFFGWRVSLIAVSVFPFQVHTFFTISGIMLAVHFLEQGAARANRIGWTFLWKGIVMRYVRIFPVLFVVWLYQVSWFDWFARGPGDYRYFTLERDNLAPIANLYYHKLPGVILASFKHLRFIFYVHPALANDYMLSHPHTCSYFSGLFAGLAYHRYRSNARPLLSGGTAAGLLKWVPPTMVLLQASLAPLFYDLDYSKPMLWNAIYGAVHRCCWGAMCAVGILYGASLWQGRHSWVHFHPLVQLLSKLSFGVFMVQFNVLKSLTQNGTGSGVELSWTILVSIV
;
A
#
# COMPACT_ATOMS: atom_id res chain seq x y z
N MET A 1 -18.05 37.82 11.85
CA MET A 1 -19.45 38.26 11.84
C MET A 1 -20.16 37.45 12.90
N HIS A 2 -20.55 38.11 13.99
CA HIS A 2 -21.14 37.48 15.17
C HIS A 2 -22.46 36.76 14.81
N PRO A 3 -22.76 35.63 15.47
CA PRO A 3 -24.08 35.00 15.37
C PRO A 3 -25.16 35.96 15.87
N ASP A 4 -26.40 35.70 15.47
CA ASP A 4 -27.55 36.35 16.07
C ASP A 4 -27.58 36.03 17.57
N VAL A 5 -27.46 37.06 18.41
CA VAL A 5 -27.32 36.99 19.87
C VAL A 5 -28.45 36.14 20.48
N TRP A 6 -29.64 36.17 19.88
CA TRP A 6 -30.79 35.36 20.29
C TRP A 6 -30.61 33.87 20.07
N THR A 7 -29.98 33.48 18.96
CA THR A 7 -29.71 32.07 18.65
C THR A 7 -28.62 31.52 19.59
N GLU A 8 -27.62 32.36 19.89
CA GLU A 8 -26.56 32.03 20.84
C GLU A 8 -27.09 31.88 22.26
N HIS A 9 -27.91 32.83 22.73
CA HIS A 9 -28.56 32.72 24.04
C HIS A 9 -29.50 31.52 24.13
N ALA A 10 -30.33 31.25 23.11
CA ALA A 10 -31.25 30.11 23.12
C ALA A 10 -30.52 28.76 23.18
N ALA A 11 -29.42 28.61 22.44
CA ALA A 11 -28.59 27.41 22.49
C ALA A 11 -27.87 27.28 23.84
N SER A 12 -27.33 28.39 24.34
CA SER A 12 -26.67 28.49 25.63
C SER A 12 -27.60 28.09 26.77
N GLU A 13 -28.80 28.66 26.80
CA GLU A 13 -29.85 28.41 27.80
C GLU A 13 -30.35 26.96 27.76
N LEU A 14 -30.55 26.39 26.56
CA LEU A 14 -30.96 24.99 26.41
C LEU A 14 -29.89 24.00 26.92
N ILE A 15 -28.61 24.27 26.67
CA ILE A 15 -27.52 23.40 27.10
C ILE A 15 -27.29 23.56 28.62
N ASN A 16 -27.24 24.79 29.10
CA ASN A 16 -27.07 25.10 30.52
C ASN A 16 -28.23 24.52 31.34
N SER A 17 -29.48 24.70 30.92
CA SER A 17 -30.65 24.12 31.61
C SER A 17 -30.60 22.59 31.68
N ARG A 18 -30.16 21.91 30.62
CA ARG A 18 -29.98 20.44 30.62
C ARG A 18 -28.84 19.98 31.52
N LEU A 19 -27.75 20.74 31.59
CA LEU A 19 -26.60 20.42 32.44
C LEU A 19 -26.91 20.66 33.91
N VAL A 20 -27.54 21.80 34.25
CA VAL A 20 -28.00 22.11 35.61
C VAL A 20 -29.06 21.11 36.06
N ALA A 21 -29.98 20.70 35.19
CA ALA A 21 -30.97 19.65 35.50
C ALA A 21 -30.33 18.28 35.79
N ARG A 22 -29.15 18.01 35.21
CA ARG A 22 -28.43 16.74 35.40
C ARG A 22 -27.39 16.80 36.52
N TYR A 23 -26.84 17.99 36.78
CA TYR A 23 -25.77 18.26 37.73
C TYR A 23 -26.04 19.60 38.45
N PRO A 24 -26.97 19.62 39.41
CA PRO A 24 -27.47 20.85 40.03
C PRO A 24 -26.44 21.62 40.86
N THR A 25 -25.28 21.02 41.15
CA THR A 25 -24.17 21.65 41.90
C THR A 25 -23.19 22.42 41.02
N LEU A 26 -23.31 22.37 39.68
CA LEU A 26 -22.38 23.01 38.75
C LEU A 26 -22.96 24.31 38.18
N GLN A 27 -22.19 25.40 38.29
CA GLN A 27 -22.43 26.60 37.49
C GLN A 27 -21.89 26.36 36.08
N THR A 28 -22.79 26.31 35.09
CA THR A 28 -22.42 26.11 33.69
C THR A 28 -22.51 27.41 32.92
N TYR A 29 -21.46 27.71 32.16
CA TYR A 29 -21.51 28.66 31.06
C TYR A 29 -21.20 27.88 29.77
N THR A 30 -21.72 28.37 28.66
CA THR A 30 -21.51 27.77 27.34
C THR A 30 -20.88 28.81 26.44
N GLU A 31 -19.83 28.40 25.75
CA GLU A 31 -19.13 29.21 24.75
C GLU A 31 -19.43 28.60 23.37
N ILE A 32 -19.97 29.41 22.45
CA ILE A 32 -20.29 28.93 21.11
C ILE A 32 -19.05 29.04 20.22
N GLU A 33 -18.44 27.90 19.89
CA GLU A 33 -17.23 27.87 19.05
C GLU A 33 -17.46 28.35 17.60
N TYR A 34 -18.62 28.04 16.99
CA TYR A 34 -18.96 28.47 15.63
C TYR A 34 -20.47 28.34 15.32
N CYS A 35 -20.99 29.21 14.44
CA CYS A 35 -22.34 29.13 13.88
C CYS A 35 -22.27 29.01 12.35
N LEU A 36 -22.94 27.99 11.79
CA LEU A 36 -23.06 27.82 10.34
C LEU A 36 -24.19 28.69 9.81
N LYS A 37 -23.87 29.78 9.10
CA LYS A 37 -24.85 30.59 8.38
C LYS A 37 -24.91 30.11 6.93
N ARG A 38 -26.11 30.03 6.35
CA ARG A 38 -26.31 29.80 4.92
C ARG A 38 -25.95 31.10 4.20
N ASP A 39 -24.68 31.28 3.86
CA ASP A 39 -24.21 32.51 3.19
C ASP A 39 -24.47 32.41 1.67
N PRO A 40 -25.25 33.31 1.05
CA PRO A 40 -25.41 33.35 -0.39
C PRO A 40 -24.34 34.28 -0.97
N LYS A 41 -23.24 33.75 -1.51
CA LYS A 41 -22.28 34.59 -2.26
C LYS A 41 -21.75 33.93 -3.55
N PRO A 42 -22.21 34.39 -4.73
CA PRO A 42 -21.68 33.98 -6.03
C PRO A 42 -20.43 34.76 -6.48
N GLU A 43 -20.07 35.90 -5.87
CA GLU A 43 -18.99 36.77 -6.36
C GLU A 43 -17.56 36.23 -6.11
N HIS A 44 -17.34 35.55 -4.97
CA HIS A 44 -16.03 34.96 -4.66
C HIS A 44 -15.75 33.68 -5.47
N GLU A 45 -16.79 32.92 -5.81
CA GLU A 45 -16.65 31.70 -6.63
C GLU A 45 -16.31 32.05 -8.08
N GLN A 46 -16.83 33.15 -8.60
CA GLN A 46 -16.48 33.68 -9.92
C GLN A 46 -15.04 34.21 -9.97
N ALA A 47 -14.61 34.99 -8.98
CA ALA A 47 -13.23 35.49 -8.92
C ALA A 47 -12.20 34.36 -8.74
N LEU A 48 -12.50 33.37 -7.88
CA LEU A 48 -11.64 32.21 -7.66
C LEU A 48 -11.62 31.28 -8.88
N GLY A 49 -12.78 31.04 -9.50
CA GLY A 49 -12.89 30.29 -10.75
C GLY A 49 -12.15 30.96 -11.90
N PHE A 50 -12.26 32.28 -12.04
CA PHE A 50 -11.51 33.06 -13.03
C PHE A 50 -10.01 33.01 -12.76
N THR A 51 -9.58 33.15 -11.50
CA THR A 51 -8.15 33.12 -11.15
C THR A 51 -7.55 31.71 -11.33
N LEU A 52 -8.30 30.65 -11.01
CA LEU A 52 -7.91 29.27 -11.29
C LEU A 52 -7.89 28.97 -12.79
N ALA A 53 -8.85 29.46 -13.56
CA ALA A 53 -8.88 29.33 -15.01
C ALA A 53 -7.71 30.09 -15.65
N VAL A 54 -7.45 31.33 -15.23
CA VAL A 54 -6.30 32.12 -15.70
C VAL A 54 -4.99 31.46 -15.33
N THR A 55 -4.83 30.94 -14.11
CA THR A 55 -3.60 30.23 -13.71
C THR A 55 -3.42 28.88 -14.42
N LEU A 56 -4.50 28.14 -14.71
CA LEU A 56 -4.47 26.92 -15.54
C LEU A 56 -4.11 27.24 -16.99
N VAL A 57 -4.67 28.31 -17.56
CA VAL A 57 -4.34 28.80 -18.89
C VAL A 57 -2.89 29.30 -18.92
N LEU A 58 -2.45 30.06 -17.91
CA LEU A 58 -1.06 30.51 -17.79
C LEU A 58 -0.12 29.30 -17.65
N ALA A 59 -0.48 28.29 -16.88
CA ALA A 59 0.30 27.06 -16.73
C ALA A 59 0.34 26.22 -18.02
N CYS A 60 -0.77 26.16 -18.76
CA CYS A 60 -0.82 25.52 -20.08
C CYS A 60 0.00 26.32 -21.11
N VAL A 61 -0.12 27.64 -21.15
CA VAL A 61 0.63 28.52 -22.05
C VAL A 61 2.11 28.51 -21.70
N LEU A 62 2.48 28.58 -20.42
CA LEU A 62 3.85 28.43 -19.96
C LEU A 62 4.36 27.01 -20.24
N GLY A 63 3.54 25.96 -20.11
CA GLY A 63 3.91 24.59 -20.47
C GLY A 63 4.11 24.40 -21.98
N LEU A 64 3.29 25.04 -22.81
CA LEU A 64 3.37 24.99 -24.27
C LEU A 64 4.51 25.88 -24.82
N ASN A 65 4.74 27.06 -24.24
CA ASN A 65 5.83 27.97 -24.62
C ASN A 65 7.18 27.58 -24.01
N ALA A 66 7.20 26.95 -22.83
CA ALA A 66 8.38 26.29 -22.27
C ALA A 66 8.99 25.34 -23.30
N ARG A 67 8.13 24.63 -24.06
CA ARG A 67 8.57 23.72 -25.11
C ARG A 67 9.42 24.39 -26.20
N ARG A 68 9.30 25.70 -26.42
CA ARG A 68 10.08 26.44 -27.45
C ARG A 68 11.38 27.06 -26.92
N TRP A 69 11.42 27.51 -25.66
CA TRP A 69 12.59 28.21 -25.08
C TRP A 69 13.49 27.32 -24.22
N ILE A 70 12.93 26.26 -23.63
CA ILE A 70 13.59 25.43 -22.61
C ILE A 70 14.28 24.20 -23.25
N LEU A 71 13.74 23.65 -24.34
CA LEU A 71 14.30 22.46 -25.00
C LEU A 71 15.78 22.55 -25.47
N PRO A 72 16.32 23.71 -25.88
CA PRO A 72 17.74 23.84 -26.21
C PRO A 72 18.66 23.69 -24.99
N GLU A 73 18.28 24.25 -23.83
CA GLU A 73 19.03 24.17 -22.56
C GLU A 73 18.85 22.82 -21.84
N PHE A 74 17.79 22.09 -22.18
CA PHE A 74 17.41 20.80 -21.57
C PHE A 74 17.72 19.59 -22.46
N SER A 75 18.30 19.82 -23.64
CA SER A 75 18.86 18.74 -24.44
C SER A 75 19.99 18.09 -23.63
N PRO A 76 19.85 16.83 -23.17
CA PRO A 76 20.90 16.20 -22.40
C PRO A 76 22.17 16.23 -23.25
N PRO A 77 23.33 16.65 -22.70
CA PRO A 77 24.58 16.39 -23.39
C PRO A 77 24.58 14.89 -23.70
N LYS A 78 24.98 14.50 -24.92
CA LYS A 78 25.20 13.10 -25.31
C LYS A 78 26.32 12.51 -24.42
N SER A 79 26.00 12.25 -23.16
CA SER A 79 26.84 11.55 -22.20
C SER A 79 26.58 10.09 -22.42
N ASN A 80 27.62 9.36 -22.82
CA ASN A 80 27.60 7.90 -22.90
C ASN A 80 27.43 7.20 -21.53
N LYS A 81 27.37 7.95 -20.42
CA LYS A 81 27.15 7.41 -19.07
C LYS A 81 25.72 7.71 -18.62
N ARG A 82 24.90 6.65 -18.55
CA ARG A 82 23.53 6.66 -18.02
C ARG A 82 23.59 7.00 -16.52
N ILE A 83 22.77 7.95 -16.05
CA ILE A 83 22.63 8.22 -14.61
C ILE A 83 21.94 7.00 -13.98
N LYS A 84 22.54 6.44 -12.92
CA LYS A 84 22.01 5.27 -12.21
C LYS A 84 20.64 5.60 -11.60
N HIS A 85 19.61 4.86 -11.98
CA HIS A 85 18.30 4.92 -11.34
C HIS A 85 18.37 4.13 -10.02
N PHE A 86 18.14 4.80 -8.88
CA PHE A 86 18.20 4.17 -7.57
C PHE A 86 16.85 3.51 -7.23
N VAL A 87 16.70 2.20 -7.47
CA VAL A 87 15.42 1.49 -7.26
C VAL A 87 15.00 1.50 -5.78
N LEU A 88 15.97 1.52 -4.85
CA LEU A 88 15.72 1.67 -3.42
C LEU A 88 14.92 2.95 -3.09
N PHE A 89 15.14 4.04 -3.82
CA PHE A 89 14.43 5.29 -3.58
C PHE A 89 12.95 5.12 -3.90
N ASP A 90 12.62 4.35 -4.93
CA ASP A 90 11.22 4.09 -5.31
C ASP A 90 10.53 3.13 -4.34
N LEU A 91 11.26 2.15 -3.80
CA LEU A 91 10.79 1.28 -2.72
C LEU A 91 10.56 2.03 -1.41
N TYR A 92 11.46 2.96 -1.05
CA TYR A 92 11.27 3.77 0.14
C TYR A 92 10.12 4.76 -0.01
N LYS A 93 10.01 5.44 -1.17
CA LYS A 93 8.84 6.27 -1.48
C LYS A 93 7.56 5.45 -1.30
N CYS A 94 7.61 4.17 -1.68
CA CYS A 94 6.49 3.27 -1.59
C CYS A 94 6.05 3.01 -0.14
N PHE A 95 6.91 2.37 0.65
CA PHE A 95 6.61 2.01 2.03
C PHE A 95 6.50 3.23 2.94
N GLY A 96 7.28 4.28 2.67
CA GLY A 96 7.22 5.55 3.37
C GLY A 96 5.85 6.21 3.24
N ALA A 97 5.27 6.26 2.03
CA ALA A 97 3.93 6.83 1.83
C ALA A 97 2.85 6.04 2.59
N VAL A 98 2.86 4.71 2.50
CA VAL A 98 1.91 3.85 3.24
C VAL A 98 2.07 4.01 4.74
N GLY A 99 3.31 4.03 5.22
CA GLY A 99 3.63 4.23 6.63
C GLY A 99 3.16 5.59 7.15
N VAL A 100 3.29 6.65 6.35
CA VAL A 100 2.78 8.00 6.66
C VAL A 100 1.26 7.99 6.78
N VAL A 101 0.53 7.37 5.83
CA VAL A 101 -0.93 7.27 5.91
C VAL A 101 -1.36 6.51 7.17
N LEU A 102 -0.76 5.36 7.45
CA LEU A 102 -1.07 4.56 8.64
C LEU A 102 -0.78 5.35 9.92
N ALA A 103 0.35 6.05 10.00
CA ALA A 103 0.70 6.89 11.13
C ALA A 103 -0.31 8.02 11.33
N HIS A 104 -0.74 8.71 10.27
CA HIS A 104 -1.77 9.75 10.35
C HIS A 104 -3.13 9.18 10.79
N CYS A 105 -3.53 8.02 10.29
CA CYS A 105 -4.77 7.35 10.71
C CYS A 105 -4.75 6.95 12.19
N CYS A 106 -3.64 6.38 12.67
CA CYS A 106 -3.50 5.94 14.06
C CYS A 106 -3.32 7.11 15.04
N LEU A 107 -2.55 8.14 14.65
CA LEU A 107 -2.34 9.34 15.46
C LEU A 107 -3.60 10.23 15.41
N PHE A 108 -3.96 10.79 14.26
CA PHE A 108 -5.02 11.81 14.17
C PHE A 108 -6.44 11.25 14.22
N GLY A 109 -6.66 10.01 13.76
CA GLY A 109 -8.01 9.41 13.75
C GLY A 109 -8.65 9.31 15.14
N SER A 110 -7.84 9.13 16.18
CA SER A 110 -8.30 9.07 17.57
C SER A 110 -8.58 10.45 18.19
N PHE A 111 -7.99 11.52 17.66
CA PHE A 111 -8.10 12.89 18.19
C PHE A 111 -9.23 13.71 17.54
N LEU A 112 -9.56 13.40 16.29
CA LEU A 112 -10.64 14.07 15.55
C LEU A 112 -12.04 13.55 15.91
N MET A 113 -12.12 12.51 16.75
CA MET A 113 -13.38 11.87 17.15
C MET A 113 -13.67 12.10 18.64
N PRO A 114 -14.92 12.40 19.03
CA PRO A 114 -15.29 12.57 20.42
C PRO A 114 -15.13 11.26 21.20
N MET A 115 -14.26 11.26 22.20
CA MET A 115 -13.91 10.09 23.02
C MET A 115 -14.61 10.15 24.38
N LYS A 116 -15.15 9.02 24.84
CA LYS A 116 -15.92 8.94 26.11
C LYS A 116 -15.03 8.93 27.36
N ASN A 117 -13.79 8.49 27.24
CA ASN A 117 -12.83 8.39 28.35
C ASN A 117 -11.53 9.09 27.94
N ILE A 118 -11.37 10.33 28.38
CA ILE A 118 -10.24 11.21 28.05
C ILE A 118 -8.99 10.80 28.87
N GLU A 119 -9.18 10.40 30.12
CA GLU A 119 -8.09 9.98 31.02
C GLU A 119 -7.31 8.80 30.46
N LEU A 120 -8.00 7.76 29.97
CA LEU A 120 -7.36 6.60 29.35
C LEU A 120 -6.50 7.00 28.12
N LEU A 121 -6.95 8.01 27.38
CA LEU A 121 -6.22 8.51 26.21
C LEU A 121 -4.99 9.30 26.66
N GLU A 122 -5.10 10.18 27.65
CA GLU A 122 -3.99 10.95 28.19
C GLU A 122 -2.92 10.04 28.80
N ASP A 123 -3.32 8.97 29.51
CA ASP A 123 -2.41 7.93 30.01
C ASP A 123 -1.69 7.19 28.87
N ALA A 124 -2.42 6.83 27.81
CA ALA A 124 -1.84 6.15 26.64
C ALA A 124 -0.87 7.07 25.86
N ILE A 125 -1.16 8.38 25.82
CA ILE A 125 -0.32 9.43 25.21
C ILE A 125 0.95 9.65 26.03
N GLY A 126 0.83 9.70 27.36
CA GLY A 126 1.93 9.92 28.28
C GLY A 126 2.90 8.74 28.36
N HIS A 127 2.48 7.55 27.91
CA HIS A 127 3.29 6.34 27.97
C HIS A 127 4.61 6.50 27.18
N PRO A 128 5.77 6.08 27.74
CA PRO A 128 7.08 6.23 27.10
C PRO A 128 7.15 5.63 25.70
N GLY A 129 6.47 4.49 25.47
CA GLY A 129 6.37 3.87 24.15
C GLY A 129 5.66 4.77 23.12
N ALA A 130 4.63 5.52 23.51
CA ALA A 130 3.95 6.45 22.61
C ALA A 130 4.82 7.66 22.29
N LYS A 131 5.53 8.20 23.30
CA LYS A 131 6.55 9.26 23.11
C LYS A 131 7.67 8.82 22.16
N PHE A 132 8.16 7.58 22.31
CA PHE A 132 9.14 6.98 21.39
C PHE A 132 8.63 6.96 19.94
N TRP A 133 7.41 6.43 19.71
CA TRP A 133 6.83 6.39 18.36
C TRP A 133 6.59 7.77 17.76
N ARG A 134 6.22 8.78 18.55
CA ARG A 134 6.07 10.18 18.07
C ARG A 134 7.36 10.79 17.56
N LEU A 135 8.50 10.44 18.16
CA LEU A 135 9.81 10.89 17.69
C LEU A 135 10.26 10.09 16.46
N VAL A 136 9.98 8.79 16.37
CA VAL A 136 10.47 7.96 15.25
C VAL A 136 9.61 8.05 14.00
N CYS A 137 8.28 8.08 14.11
CA CYS A 137 7.36 8.09 12.96
C CYS A 137 7.63 9.22 11.94
N PRO A 138 7.94 10.47 12.34
CA PRO A 138 8.30 11.53 11.40
C PRO A 138 9.49 11.21 10.48
N PHE A 139 10.40 10.31 10.88
CA PHE A 139 11.54 9.91 10.05
C PHE A 139 11.12 9.34 8.69
N LEU A 140 9.92 8.73 8.61
CA LEU A 140 9.33 8.22 7.37
C LEU A 140 9.17 9.30 6.30
N MET A 141 8.83 10.51 6.72
CA MET A 141 8.65 11.65 5.83
C MET A 141 9.93 12.49 5.72
N LEU A 142 10.69 12.65 6.81
CA LEU A 142 11.92 13.45 6.81
C LEU A 142 13.04 12.87 5.92
N ALA A 143 13.07 11.55 5.69
CA ALA A 143 14.03 10.95 4.75
C ALA A 143 13.81 11.40 3.29
N PHE A 144 12.62 11.88 2.92
CA PHE A 144 12.40 12.42 1.59
C PHE A 144 13.20 13.71 1.33
N PHE A 145 13.46 14.52 2.36
CA PHE A 145 14.37 15.67 2.24
C PHE A 145 15.80 15.22 1.92
N VAL A 146 16.28 14.14 2.55
CA VAL A 146 17.60 13.53 2.28
C VAL A 146 17.68 13.06 0.82
N MET A 147 16.66 12.34 0.34
CA MET A 147 16.62 11.85 -1.05
C MET A 147 16.60 13.01 -2.06
N SER A 148 15.80 14.04 -1.79
CA SER A 148 15.64 15.24 -2.64
C SER A 148 16.98 15.97 -2.82
N SER A 149 17.70 16.24 -1.72
CA SER A 149 18.98 16.96 -1.76
C SER A 149 20.15 16.10 -2.26
N MET A 150 20.17 14.80 -1.96
CA MET A 150 21.18 13.87 -2.49
C MET A 150 21.10 13.77 -4.02
N LEU A 151 19.90 13.60 -4.57
CA LEU A 151 19.72 13.48 -6.03
C LEU A 151 20.07 14.78 -6.76
N LEU A 152 19.71 15.93 -6.20
CA LEU A 152 20.10 17.24 -6.71
C LEU A 152 21.64 17.37 -6.76
N THR A 153 22.29 17.02 -5.66
CA THR A 153 23.75 17.09 -5.51
C THR A 153 24.46 16.22 -6.53
N VAL A 154 24.05 14.96 -6.66
CA VAL A 154 24.63 14.02 -7.63
C VAL A 154 24.43 14.52 -9.05
N LYS A 155 23.23 15.00 -9.41
CA LYS A 155 22.92 15.50 -10.76
C LYS A 155 23.80 16.70 -11.15
N LEU A 156 24.01 17.63 -10.22
CA LEU A 156 24.82 18.82 -10.47
C LEU A 156 26.33 18.54 -10.46
N LEU A 157 26.81 17.63 -9.61
CA LEU A 157 28.23 17.22 -9.58
C LEU A 157 28.63 16.40 -10.81
N HIS A 158 27.71 15.60 -11.36
CA HIS A 158 27.95 14.77 -12.54
C HIS A 158 28.08 15.59 -13.84
N CYS A 159 27.61 16.85 -13.85
CA CYS A 159 27.82 17.78 -14.96
C CYS A 159 29.29 18.24 -14.95
N GLY A 160 30.16 17.44 -15.56
CA GLY A 160 31.61 17.60 -15.55
C GLY A 160 32.14 18.81 -16.32
N ASP A 161 31.36 19.40 -17.21
CA ASP A 161 31.73 20.60 -17.97
C ASP A 161 31.16 21.86 -17.27
N PRO A 162 32.01 22.77 -16.75
CA PRO A 162 31.57 24.00 -16.09
C PRO A 162 30.68 24.88 -16.98
N SER A 163 30.87 24.81 -18.30
CA SER A 163 30.11 25.61 -19.29
C SER A 163 28.69 25.08 -19.55
N LYS A 164 28.41 23.82 -19.19
CA LYS A 164 27.12 23.14 -19.43
C LYS A 164 26.27 22.96 -18.17
N ARG A 165 26.67 23.57 -17.05
CA ARG A 165 25.89 23.49 -15.81
C ARG A 165 24.62 24.33 -15.96
N PRO A 166 23.44 23.80 -15.59
CA PRO A 166 22.20 24.54 -15.70
C PRO A 166 22.25 25.78 -14.80
N THR A 167 21.67 26.88 -15.27
CA THR A 167 21.51 28.09 -14.47
C THR A 167 20.60 27.82 -13.27
N PHE A 168 20.75 28.60 -12.19
CA PHE A 168 19.90 28.47 -11.00
C PHE A 168 18.40 28.55 -11.36
N GLY A 169 18.02 29.46 -12.25
CA GLY A 169 16.66 29.58 -12.76
C GLY A 169 16.15 28.32 -13.45
N ALA A 170 16.97 27.67 -14.28
CA ALA A 170 16.60 26.43 -14.97
C ALA A 170 16.38 25.26 -14.00
N ILE A 171 17.20 25.15 -12.94
CA ILE A 171 17.06 24.13 -11.90
C ILE A 171 15.69 24.27 -11.18
N ILE A 172 15.35 25.50 -10.80
CA ILE A 172 14.09 25.80 -10.10
C ILE A 172 12.88 25.62 -11.04
N ALA A 173 12.96 26.14 -12.27
CA ALA A 173 11.87 26.05 -13.25
C ALA A 173 11.50 24.60 -13.58
N HIS A 174 12.49 23.72 -13.78
CA HIS A 174 12.27 22.30 -14.02
C HIS A 174 11.45 21.63 -12.90
N ARG A 175 11.70 22.02 -11.65
CA ARG A 175 10.97 21.47 -10.51
C ARG A 175 9.56 22.04 -10.40
N LEU A 176 9.39 23.34 -10.66
CA LEU A 176 8.08 24.01 -10.64
C LEU A 176 7.13 23.42 -11.68
N ILE A 177 7.58 23.21 -12.93
CA ILE A 177 6.77 22.62 -14.02
C ILE A 177 6.21 21.25 -13.62
N ARG A 178 6.94 20.49 -12.80
CA ARG A 178 6.51 19.18 -12.32
C ARG A 178 5.53 19.25 -11.14
N LEU A 179 5.77 20.13 -10.17
CA LEU A 179 5.02 20.15 -8.89
C LEU A 179 3.75 21.02 -8.93
N VAL A 180 3.81 22.17 -9.61
CA VAL A 180 2.74 23.17 -9.61
C VAL A 180 1.40 22.63 -10.12
N PRO A 181 1.31 21.84 -11.21
CA PRO A 181 0.02 21.38 -11.73
C PRO A 181 -0.78 20.53 -10.72
N VAL A 182 -0.11 19.60 -10.05
CA VAL A 182 -0.75 18.72 -9.06
C VAL A 182 -1.12 19.50 -7.80
N ASN A 183 -0.25 20.41 -7.36
CA ASN A 183 -0.52 21.26 -6.20
C ASN A 183 -1.74 22.17 -6.44
N LEU A 184 -1.84 22.78 -7.63
CA LEU A 184 -2.99 23.59 -8.03
C LEU A 184 -4.28 22.79 -8.09
N LEU A 185 -4.23 21.54 -8.57
CA LEU A 185 -5.38 20.65 -8.59
C LEU A 185 -5.89 20.38 -7.16
N MET A 186 -4.97 20.09 -6.22
CA MET A 186 -5.34 19.84 -4.82
C MET A 186 -5.91 21.08 -4.14
N VAL A 187 -5.27 22.24 -4.34
CA VAL A 187 -5.75 23.53 -3.83
C VAL A 187 -7.12 23.88 -4.41
N GLY A 188 -7.33 23.64 -5.71
CA GLY A 188 -8.62 23.82 -6.36
C GLY A 188 -9.69 22.90 -5.78
N PHE A 189 -9.36 21.64 -5.50
CA PHE A 189 -10.25 20.71 -4.82
C PHE A 189 -10.61 21.18 -3.40
N GLY A 190 -9.61 21.57 -2.60
CA GLY A 190 -9.79 22.09 -1.24
C GLY A 190 -10.62 23.37 -1.18
N ALA A 191 -10.44 24.29 -2.14
CA ALA A 191 -11.14 25.57 -2.17
C ALA A 191 -12.57 25.48 -2.73
N LEU A 192 -12.80 24.63 -3.75
CA LEU A 192 -14.06 24.61 -4.52
C LEU A 192 -14.98 23.41 -4.20
N VAL A 193 -14.41 22.26 -3.81
CA VAL A 193 -15.14 20.97 -3.81
C VAL A 193 -15.44 20.46 -2.39
N TYR A 194 -14.66 20.84 -1.37
CA TYR A 194 -14.81 20.35 0.01
C TYR A 194 -16.24 20.42 0.56
N ASP A 195 -16.91 21.57 0.48
CA ASP A 195 -18.30 21.76 0.97
C ASP A 195 -19.32 20.82 0.30
N ARG A 196 -19.10 20.46 -0.98
CA ARG A 196 -20.02 19.60 -1.74
C ARG A 196 -19.87 18.12 -1.43
N PHE A 197 -18.70 17.70 -0.92
CA PHE A 197 -18.44 16.31 -0.52
C PHE A 197 -18.77 16.04 0.94
N THR A 198 -18.87 17.09 1.77
CA THR A 198 -19.25 16.95 3.18
C THR A 198 -20.74 16.74 3.33
N GLY A 199 -21.18 15.47 3.42
CA GLY A 199 -22.58 15.06 3.59
C GLY A 199 -23.26 15.46 4.91
N GLY A 200 -23.20 16.74 5.31
CA GLY A 200 -24.02 17.33 6.37
C GLY A 200 -23.70 16.91 7.81
N GLY A 201 -22.60 16.23 8.08
CA GLY A 201 -22.21 15.81 9.43
C GLY A 201 -21.64 16.96 10.28
N PRO A 202 -22.08 17.14 11.55
CA PRO A 202 -21.73 18.32 12.38
C PRO A 202 -20.24 18.40 12.78
N LEU A 203 -19.52 17.27 12.81
CA LEU A 203 -18.07 17.24 13.09
C LEU A 203 -17.24 17.50 11.82
N LEU A 204 -17.78 17.14 10.65
CA LEU A 204 -17.09 17.25 9.37
C LEU A 204 -17.07 18.70 8.88
N SER A 205 -18.18 19.42 9.12
CA SER A 205 -18.29 20.86 8.91
C SER A 205 -17.28 21.66 9.74
N ARG A 206 -16.90 21.17 10.91
CA ARG A 206 -15.98 21.87 11.82
C ARG A 206 -14.55 21.99 11.27
N GLN A 207 -14.04 20.94 10.61
CA GLN A 207 -12.67 20.93 10.09
C GLN A 207 -12.62 21.41 8.64
N LEU A 208 -13.46 20.84 7.77
CA LEU A 208 -13.33 21.02 6.32
C LEU A 208 -13.88 22.36 5.82
N ILE A 209 -14.92 22.93 6.45
CA ILE A 209 -15.43 24.26 6.06
C ILE A 209 -14.45 25.35 6.50
N VAL A 210 -13.85 25.20 7.68
CA VAL A 210 -12.82 26.12 8.18
C VAL A 210 -11.57 26.05 7.28
N GLU A 211 -11.10 24.84 6.95
CA GLU A 211 -9.98 24.64 6.03
C GLU A 211 -10.27 25.16 4.62
N GLN A 212 -11.47 24.90 4.09
CA GLN A 212 -11.90 25.44 2.79
C GLN A 212 -11.89 26.97 2.80
N ARG A 213 -12.38 27.61 3.87
CA ARG A 213 -12.35 29.07 4.01
C ARG A 213 -10.92 29.59 4.00
N PHE A 214 -10.01 28.94 4.72
CA PHE A 214 -8.59 29.29 4.68
C PHE A 214 -8.00 29.06 3.29
N CYS A 215 -8.38 28.00 2.59
CA CYS A 215 -7.98 27.79 1.20
C CYS A 215 -8.48 28.86 0.24
N ARG A 216 -9.74 29.31 0.35
CA ARG A 216 -10.26 30.40 -0.46
C ARG A 216 -9.49 31.71 -0.24
N SER A 217 -9.00 31.96 0.97
CA SER A 217 -8.24 33.18 1.31
C SER A 217 -6.71 33.06 1.05
N TYR A 218 -6.12 31.89 1.24
CA TYR A 218 -4.66 31.67 1.28
C TYR A 218 -4.14 30.65 0.27
N TRP A 219 -4.92 30.28 -0.75
CA TRP A 219 -4.50 29.36 -1.82
C TRP A 219 -3.15 29.77 -2.46
N TRP A 220 -2.89 31.06 -2.60
CA TRP A 220 -1.68 31.62 -3.21
C TRP A 220 -0.40 31.24 -2.44
N MET A 221 -0.48 31.03 -1.13
CA MET A 221 0.68 30.61 -0.31
C MET A 221 1.14 29.19 -0.67
N ASN A 222 0.22 28.31 -1.07
CA ASN A 222 0.56 26.98 -1.57
C ASN A 222 1.21 27.04 -2.95
N VAL A 223 0.77 27.97 -3.82
CA VAL A 223 1.38 28.18 -5.14
C VAL A 223 2.81 28.67 -5.04
N LEU A 224 3.08 29.55 -4.07
CA LEU A 224 4.42 30.08 -3.79
C LEU A 224 5.27 29.16 -2.90
N PHE A 225 4.75 27.99 -2.49
CA PHE A 225 5.44 27.05 -1.58
C PHE A 225 5.90 27.69 -0.25
N ILE A 226 5.08 28.58 0.31
CA ILE A 226 5.30 29.26 1.60
C ILE A 226 4.18 29.00 2.63
N SER A 227 3.32 28.01 2.35
CA SER A 227 2.19 27.68 3.23
C SER A 227 2.60 27.23 4.63
N ASN A 228 3.82 26.71 4.79
CA ASN A 228 4.38 26.30 6.08
C ASN A 228 4.57 27.45 7.09
N PHE A 229 4.62 28.71 6.65
CA PHE A 229 4.66 29.86 7.58
C PHE A 229 3.29 30.26 8.13
N ASN A 230 2.20 29.89 7.45
CA ASN A 230 0.84 30.23 7.87
C ASN A 230 0.10 29.00 8.42
N MET A 231 0.68 28.39 9.46
CA MET A 231 0.06 27.25 10.18
C MET A 231 -1.04 27.67 11.17
N LYS A 232 -1.29 28.97 11.33
CA LYS A 232 -2.44 29.48 12.08
C LYS A 232 -3.74 29.37 11.27
N GLN A 233 -3.67 29.61 9.96
CA GLN A 233 -4.80 29.51 9.03
C GLN A 233 -4.37 28.73 7.79
N PRO A 234 -4.03 27.42 7.95
CA PRO A 234 -3.44 26.64 6.87
C PRO A 234 -4.49 26.32 5.80
N CYS A 235 -4.11 26.52 4.53
CA CYS A 235 -4.78 25.86 3.42
C CYS A 235 -4.07 24.54 3.14
N LEU A 236 -4.78 23.41 3.20
CA LEU A 236 -4.22 22.05 3.07
C LEU A 236 -3.07 21.83 4.05
N PRO A 237 -3.33 21.57 5.34
CA PRO A 237 -2.30 21.43 6.36
C PRO A 237 -1.23 20.41 6.00
N ASP A 238 -1.56 19.36 5.26
CA ASP A 238 -0.68 18.30 4.76
C ASP A 238 0.32 18.75 3.69
N SER A 239 0.02 19.82 2.94
CA SER A 239 0.88 20.38 1.88
C SER A 239 2.16 21.04 2.41
N TRP A 240 2.26 21.27 3.72
CA TRP A 240 3.41 21.91 4.37
C TRP A 240 4.75 21.28 4.00
N TYR A 241 4.78 19.96 3.87
CA TYR A 241 5.97 19.19 3.56
C TYR A 241 6.51 19.58 2.18
N VAL A 242 5.61 19.75 1.19
CA VAL A 242 5.98 20.13 -0.17
C VAL A 242 6.56 21.55 -0.20
N SER A 243 5.97 22.46 0.59
CA SER A 243 6.48 23.82 0.77
C SER A 243 7.87 23.84 1.39
N ALA A 244 8.07 23.11 2.49
CA ALA A 244 9.37 22.99 3.15
C ALA A 244 10.44 22.34 2.25
N ASP A 245 10.08 21.30 1.50
CA ASP A 245 10.97 20.62 0.55
C ASP A 245 11.40 21.56 -0.58
N MET A 246 10.50 22.42 -1.09
CA MET A 246 10.85 23.42 -2.09
C MET A 246 11.82 24.46 -1.54
N GLN A 247 11.60 24.95 -0.32
CA GLN A 247 12.50 25.91 0.34
C GLN A 247 13.89 25.32 0.57
N LEU A 248 13.95 24.09 1.07
CA LEU A 248 15.20 23.35 1.25
C LEU A 248 15.90 23.07 -0.08
N TYR A 249 15.16 22.69 -1.12
CA TYR A 249 15.70 22.48 -2.46
C TYR A 249 16.33 23.74 -3.04
N VAL A 250 15.67 24.90 -2.89
CA VAL A 250 16.19 26.21 -3.27
C VAL A 250 17.49 26.54 -2.52
N LEU A 251 17.50 26.33 -1.21
CA LEU A 251 18.67 26.59 -0.35
C LEU A 251 19.87 25.71 -0.73
N ILE A 252 19.65 24.40 -0.93
CA ILE A 252 20.71 23.47 -1.34
C ILE A 252 21.20 23.76 -2.77
N ALA A 253 20.30 24.11 -3.70
CA ALA A 253 20.69 24.50 -5.06
C ALA A 253 21.57 25.75 -5.06
N LEU A 254 21.22 26.77 -4.25
CA LEU A 254 22.02 27.98 -4.09
C LEU A 254 23.37 27.67 -3.45
N LEU A 255 23.40 26.86 -2.40
CA LEU A 255 24.62 26.43 -1.72
C LEU A 255 25.57 25.67 -2.67
N LEU A 256 25.04 24.77 -3.50
CA LEU A 256 25.84 24.07 -4.51
C LEU A 256 26.41 25.04 -5.55
N GLN A 257 25.62 26.02 -6.00
CA GLN A 257 26.07 27.01 -6.96
C GLN A 257 27.18 27.92 -6.38
N THR A 258 27.08 28.32 -5.11
CA THR A 258 28.11 29.12 -4.44
C THR A 258 29.36 28.29 -4.15
N MET A 259 29.22 27.01 -3.78
CA MET A 259 30.35 26.07 -3.66
C MET A 259 31.09 25.92 -4.99
N PHE A 260 30.38 25.89 -6.12
CA PHE A 260 30.99 25.84 -7.45
C PHE A 260 31.69 27.14 -7.83
N ARG A 261 31.16 28.29 -7.41
CA ARG A 261 31.78 29.60 -7.67
C ARG A 261 33.01 29.83 -6.80
N PHE A 262 32.99 29.35 -5.55
CA PHE A 262 34.03 29.59 -4.55
C PHE A 262 34.53 28.28 -3.90
N PRO A 263 35.23 27.42 -4.66
CA PRO A 263 35.63 26.09 -4.18
C PRO A 263 36.51 26.11 -2.92
N LYS A 264 37.32 27.18 -2.74
CA LYS A 264 38.19 27.36 -1.56
C LYS A 264 37.40 27.47 -0.24
N HIS A 265 36.17 27.97 -0.28
CA HIS A 265 35.33 28.18 0.91
C HIS A 265 34.34 27.03 1.16
N THR A 266 34.40 25.95 0.38
CA THR A 266 33.45 24.82 0.47
C THR A 266 33.39 24.22 1.87
N VAL A 267 34.53 23.97 2.52
CA VAL A 267 34.57 23.37 3.87
C VAL A 267 33.94 24.31 4.89
N ALA A 268 34.27 25.61 4.83
CA ALA A 268 33.69 26.62 5.72
C ALA A 268 32.17 26.75 5.54
N MET A 269 31.67 26.67 4.29
CA MET A 269 30.23 26.69 4.00
C MET A 269 29.52 25.45 4.55
N LEU A 270 30.10 24.25 4.39
CA LEU A 270 29.52 23.02 4.92
C LEU A 270 29.50 23.01 6.46
N THR A 271 30.57 23.48 7.11
CA THR A 271 30.61 23.60 8.57
C THR A 271 29.57 24.60 9.07
N LEU A 272 29.45 25.76 8.42
CA LEU A 272 28.46 26.78 8.78
C LEU A 272 27.03 26.22 8.69
N VAL A 273 26.68 25.58 7.58
CA VAL A 273 25.34 25.04 7.36
C VAL A 273 25.02 23.87 8.31
N THR A 274 26.02 23.08 8.70
CA THR A 274 25.87 22.02 9.72
C THR A 274 25.61 22.63 11.10
N VAL A 275 26.33 23.70 11.48
CA VAL A 275 26.08 24.44 12.73
C VAL A 275 24.68 25.06 12.73
N CYS A 276 24.26 25.68 11.62
CA CYS A 276 22.89 26.21 11.48
C CYS A 276 21.82 25.12 11.63
N SER A 277 22.09 23.91 11.13
CA SER A 277 21.17 22.76 11.25
C SER A 277 20.95 22.30 12.69
N PHE A 278 21.95 22.50 13.55
CA PHE A 278 21.84 22.23 14.98
C PHE A 278 21.18 23.40 15.73
N LEU A 279 21.57 24.63 15.41
CA LEU A 279 21.08 25.84 16.06
C LEU A 279 19.58 26.08 15.83
N GLY A 280 19.04 25.75 14.65
CA GLY A 280 17.61 25.94 14.34
C GLY A 280 16.67 25.32 15.39
N PRO A 281 16.65 23.98 15.55
CA PRO A 281 15.81 23.34 16.56
C PRO A 281 16.22 23.71 17.99
N PHE A 282 17.52 23.94 18.25
CA PHE A 282 18.02 24.31 19.58
C PHE A 282 17.44 25.64 20.06
N LEU A 283 17.57 26.68 19.23
CA LEU A 283 17.06 28.02 19.51
C LEU A 283 15.54 28.04 19.55
N THR A 284 14.88 27.28 18.68
CA THR A 284 13.41 27.16 18.71
C THR A 284 12.96 26.67 20.08
N ILE A 285 13.48 25.53 20.56
CA ILE A 285 13.06 24.96 21.85
C ILE A 285 13.43 25.85 23.03
N LEU A 286 14.59 26.52 22.96
CA LEU A 286 15.03 27.46 24.00
C LEU A 286 14.08 28.65 24.16
N TRP A 287 13.49 29.14 23.06
CA TRP A 287 12.59 30.30 23.05
C TRP A 287 11.10 29.96 23.13
N THR A 288 10.70 28.69 23.02
CA THR A 288 9.29 28.29 23.00
C THR A 288 8.89 27.36 24.14
N ASP A 289 7.79 27.65 24.83
CA ASP A 289 7.42 26.97 26.08
C ASP A 289 6.77 25.57 25.90
N PHE A 290 6.72 25.03 24.69
CA PHE A 290 6.09 23.73 24.42
C PHE A 290 7.08 22.54 24.44
N ASP A 291 6.57 21.34 24.77
CA ASP A 291 7.35 20.10 24.75
C ASP A 291 7.65 19.65 23.29
N PRO A 292 8.93 19.48 22.90
CA PRO A 292 9.31 19.07 21.55
C PRO A 292 8.98 17.60 21.21
N VAL A 293 8.60 16.78 22.20
CA VAL A 293 8.08 15.41 21.99
C VAL A 293 6.61 15.43 21.50
N GLY A 294 5.95 16.58 21.59
CA GLY A 294 4.58 16.82 21.16
C GLY A 294 3.60 16.88 22.34
N PRO A 295 2.34 17.29 22.09
CA PRO A 295 1.41 17.61 23.17
C PRO A 295 1.07 16.43 24.06
N SER A 296 1.01 16.66 25.37
CA SER A 296 0.72 15.65 26.40
C SER A 296 -0.76 15.61 26.81
N ASN A 297 -1.52 16.68 26.54
CA ASN A 297 -2.93 16.81 26.90
C ASN A 297 -3.85 16.72 25.65
N PHE A 298 -5.12 16.38 25.89
CA PHE A 298 -6.09 16.28 24.81
C PHE A 298 -6.44 17.64 24.17
N HIS A 299 -6.42 18.72 24.96
CA HIS A 299 -6.80 20.05 24.50
C HIS A 299 -5.86 20.57 23.40
N GLU A 300 -4.55 20.49 23.59
CA GLU A 300 -3.56 20.88 22.57
C GLU A 300 -3.58 19.94 21.36
N MET A 301 -3.84 18.64 21.57
CA MET A 301 -4.00 17.66 20.50
C MET A 301 -5.21 17.96 19.60
N ARG A 302 -6.31 18.47 20.15
CA ARG A 302 -7.52 18.86 19.39
C ARG A 302 -7.24 19.98 18.39
N PHE A 303 -6.31 20.88 18.70
CA PHE A 303 -5.88 21.98 17.84
C PHE A 303 -4.53 21.72 17.17
N PHE A 304 -4.05 20.47 17.18
CA PHE A 304 -2.71 20.14 16.71
C PHE A 304 -2.44 20.61 15.27
N LEU A 305 -3.39 20.38 14.35
CA LEU A 305 -3.29 20.78 12.94
C LEU A 305 -3.71 22.25 12.67
N LEU A 306 -4.31 22.92 13.65
CA LEU A 306 -4.90 24.25 13.51
C LEU A 306 -4.38 25.16 14.63
N GLY A 307 -3.32 25.92 14.34
CA GLY A 307 -2.83 26.94 15.27
C GLY A 307 -1.95 26.43 16.42
N SER A 308 -1.49 25.17 16.41
CA SER A 308 -0.56 24.69 17.44
C SER A 308 0.82 25.36 17.32
N PRO A 309 1.40 25.86 18.43
CA PRO A 309 2.77 26.39 18.46
C PRO A 309 3.80 25.35 18.02
N PHE A 310 3.62 24.08 18.43
CA PHE A 310 4.47 22.96 18.04
C PHE A 310 4.56 22.80 16.51
N MET A 311 3.41 22.77 15.80
CA MET A 311 3.42 22.62 14.35
C MET A 311 4.01 23.84 13.66
N SER A 312 3.58 25.04 14.07
CA SER A 312 3.96 26.30 13.41
C SER A 312 5.42 26.70 13.63
N GLN A 313 6.01 26.40 14.79
CA GLN A 313 7.33 26.90 15.18
C GLN A 313 8.42 25.82 15.17
N LEU A 314 8.11 24.54 15.47
CA LEU A 314 9.10 23.47 15.52
C LEU A 314 9.03 22.52 14.31
N TYR A 315 7.85 21.97 14.01
CA TYR A 315 7.74 20.83 13.10
C TYR A 315 7.77 21.21 11.61
N THR A 316 6.99 22.21 11.20
CA THR A 316 6.81 22.59 9.78
C THR A 316 7.87 23.53 9.18
N PRO A 317 8.58 24.38 9.95
CA PRO A 317 9.55 25.29 9.34
C PRO A 317 10.76 24.59 8.74
N PHE A 318 11.23 25.08 7.59
CA PHE A 318 12.34 24.47 6.86
C PHE A 318 13.66 24.51 7.63
N TYR A 319 13.90 25.56 8.42
CA TYR A 319 15.15 25.75 9.19
C TYR A 319 15.35 24.69 10.28
N ASN A 320 14.27 24.17 10.88
CA ASN A 320 14.34 23.08 11.86
C ASN A 320 14.53 21.70 11.22
N ASN A 321 14.27 21.60 9.92
CA ASN A 321 14.42 20.38 9.14
C ASN A 321 15.69 20.40 8.25
N LEU A 322 16.52 21.44 8.38
CA LEU A 322 17.71 21.66 7.55
C LEU A 322 18.70 20.49 7.62
N ALA A 323 18.89 19.89 8.80
CA ALA A 323 19.80 18.76 9.02
C ALA A 323 19.60 17.61 8.03
N TRP A 324 18.34 17.31 7.66
CA TRP A 324 17.99 16.24 6.74
C TRP A 324 18.44 16.54 5.31
N SER A 325 18.27 17.78 4.85
CA SER A 325 18.73 18.20 3.53
C SER A 325 20.25 18.28 3.46
N VAL A 326 20.90 18.72 4.53
CA VAL A 326 22.37 18.78 4.63
C VAL A 326 22.98 17.37 4.64
N GLY A 327 22.35 16.42 5.34
CA GLY A 327 22.73 15.02 5.31
C GLY A 327 22.69 14.44 3.90
N GLY A 328 21.64 14.73 3.12
CA GLY A 328 21.56 14.31 1.71
C GLY A 328 22.57 15.01 0.80
N LEU A 329 22.87 16.30 1.02
CA LEU A 329 23.94 17.02 0.32
C LEU A 329 25.30 16.35 0.57
N MET A 330 25.64 16.08 1.83
CA MET A 330 26.89 15.40 2.19
C MET A 330 26.95 14.00 1.58
N ALA A 331 25.86 13.24 1.65
CA ALA A 331 25.76 11.92 1.03
C ALA A 331 26.00 11.98 -0.48
N GLY A 332 25.43 12.97 -1.18
CA GLY A 332 25.66 13.19 -2.61
C GLY A 332 27.10 13.53 -2.98
N ILE A 333 27.78 14.35 -2.17
CA ILE A 333 29.22 14.68 -2.35
C ILE A 333 30.09 13.44 -2.15
N VAL A 334 29.83 12.67 -1.09
CA VAL A 334 30.59 11.44 -0.81
C VAL A 334 30.34 10.39 -1.89
N TYR A 335 29.10 10.28 -2.39
CA TYR A 335 28.76 9.42 -3.51
C TYR A 335 29.54 9.77 -4.79
N ASP A 336 29.56 11.06 -5.16
CA ASP A 336 30.34 11.52 -6.33
C ASP A 336 31.84 11.23 -6.15
N ARG A 337 32.39 11.51 -4.96
CA ARG A 337 33.79 11.20 -4.63
C ARG A 337 34.08 9.69 -4.73
N PHE A 338 33.19 8.84 -4.22
CA PHE A 338 33.34 7.38 -4.30
C PHE A 338 33.37 6.89 -5.75
N ARG A 339 32.50 7.45 -6.62
CA ARG A 339 32.43 7.09 -8.04
C ARG A 339 33.63 7.56 -8.88
N ARG A 340 34.39 8.56 -8.43
CA ARG A 340 35.60 9.01 -9.12
C ARG A 340 36.78 8.05 -8.96
N TYR A 341 36.81 7.25 -7.89
CA TYR A 341 37.82 6.22 -7.69
C TYR A 341 37.50 4.96 -8.49
N GLU A 342 38.55 4.29 -9.01
CA GLU A 342 38.41 2.99 -9.65
C GLU A 342 37.89 1.93 -8.66
N THR A 343 37.11 0.99 -9.18
CA THR A 343 36.53 -0.13 -8.43
C THR A 343 37.62 -0.97 -7.75
N ASN A 344 37.40 -1.33 -6.47
CA ASN A 344 38.28 -2.16 -5.63
C ASN A 344 39.60 -1.53 -5.15
N THR A 345 39.77 -0.22 -5.28
CA THR A 345 40.91 0.51 -4.70
C THR A 345 40.89 0.52 -3.16
N GLU A 346 42.06 0.63 -2.52
CA GLU A 346 42.19 0.78 -1.06
C GLU A 346 41.40 2.00 -0.54
N GLN A 347 41.32 3.05 -1.36
CA GLN A 347 40.57 4.27 -1.09
C GLN A 347 39.05 4.02 -1.00
N GLN A 348 38.46 3.20 -1.88
CA GLN A 348 37.04 2.83 -1.77
C GLN A 348 36.77 2.02 -0.50
N ARG A 349 37.65 1.08 -0.14
CA ARG A 349 37.54 0.31 1.12
C ARG A 349 37.61 1.22 2.34
N LYS A 350 38.52 2.20 2.36
CA LYS A 350 38.60 3.22 3.42
C LYS A 350 37.31 4.02 3.52
N ILE A 351 36.75 4.52 2.40
CA ILE A 351 35.49 5.27 2.40
C ILE A 351 34.32 4.42 2.92
N LEU A 352 34.21 3.16 2.48
CA LEU A 352 33.17 2.24 2.98
C LEU A 352 33.30 1.94 4.47
N HIS A 353 34.53 1.76 4.97
CA HIS A 353 34.78 1.59 6.40
C HIS A 353 34.36 2.83 7.20
N GLN A 354 34.72 4.03 6.74
CA GLN A 354 34.33 5.29 7.36
C GLN A 354 32.80 5.47 7.38
N ILE A 355 32.10 5.09 6.30
CA ILE A 355 30.62 5.13 6.25
C ILE A 355 30.02 4.15 7.26
N ASN A 356 30.52 2.91 7.34
CA ASN A 356 30.02 1.93 8.31
C ASN A 356 30.27 2.37 9.76
N LEU A 357 31.42 2.99 10.03
CA LEU A 357 31.74 3.57 11.33
C LEU A 357 30.78 4.73 11.66
N ALA A 358 30.52 5.61 10.69
CA ALA A 358 29.56 6.70 10.84
C ALA A 358 28.13 6.19 11.13
N ILE A 359 27.68 5.10 10.49
CA ILE A 359 26.39 4.46 10.80
C ILE A 359 26.34 3.98 12.25
N LYS A 360 27.38 3.27 12.71
CA LYS A 360 27.43 2.76 14.10
C LYS A 360 27.42 3.89 15.13
N ILE A 361 28.24 4.92 14.91
CA ILE A 361 28.32 6.09 15.80
C ILE A 361 26.99 6.86 15.81
N SER A 362 26.42 7.13 14.64
CA SER A 362 25.15 7.86 14.54
C SER A 362 23.97 7.07 15.12
N MET A 363 23.94 5.74 15.00
CA MET A 363 22.93 4.90 15.63
C MET A 363 23.03 4.92 17.16
N ALA A 364 24.24 4.82 17.71
CA ALA A 364 24.47 4.91 19.15
C ALA A 364 24.07 6.29 19.70
N MET A 365 24.49 7.35 19.01
CA MET A 365 24.11 8.74 19.36
C MET A 365 22.61 8.97 19.26
N LEU A 366 21.94 8.42 18.25
CA LEU A 366 20.49 8.52 18.09
C LEU A 366 19.75 7.82 19.23
N ALA A 367 20.16 6.61 19.61
CA ALA A 367 19.54 5.88 20.72
C ALA A 367 19.71 6.65 22.05
N LEU A 368 20.92 7.14 22.33
CA LEU A 368 21.20 7.95 23.52
C LEU A 368 20.42 9.26 23.53
N ALA A 369 20.44 10.02 22.42
CA ALA A 369 19.74 11.30 22.32
C ALA A 369 18.22 11.13 22.41
N LEU A 370 17.66 10.05 21.84
CA LEU A 370 16.23 9.77 21.91
C LEU A 370 15.81 9.40 23.34
N SER A 371 16.59 8.57 24.03
CA SER A 371 16.35 8.26 25.45
C SER A 371 16.46 9.52 26.31
N ALA A 372 17.52 10.31 26.14
CA ALA A 372 17.74 11.54 26.89
C ALA A 372 16.65 12.59 26.61
N THR A 373 16.13 12.68 25.38
CA THR A 373 15.02 13.60 25.04
C THR A 373 13.72 13.21 25.75
N ILE A 374 13.40 11.92 25.81
CA ILE A 374 12.20 11.42 26.51
C ILE A 374 12.31 11.68 28.02
N ASP A 375 13.50 11.47 28.57
CA ASP A 375 13.78 11.66 30.00
C ASP A 375 13.77 13.16 30.38
N ALA A 376 14.44 13.99 29.60
CA ALA A 376 14.44 15.45 29.78
C ALA A 376 13.02 16.07 29.70
N SER A 377 12.14 15.49 28.88
CA SER A 377 10.71 15.84 28.76
C SER A 377 9.89 15.45 29.99
N ARG A 378 10.30 14.44 30.77
CA ARG A 378 9.59 13.97 31.97
C ARG A 378 9.88 14.79 33.21
N GLU A 379 11.15 15.06 33.46
CA GLU A 379 11.58 15.61 34.76
C GLU A 379 11.41 17.13 34.87
N GLY A 380 10.90 17.82 33.83
CA GLY A 380 10.88 19.29 33.81
C GLY A 380 12.30 19.87 33.87
N SER A 381 13.26 19.17 33.25
CA SER A 381 14.68 19.55 33.23
C SER A 381 14.92 20.93 32.62
N PHE A 382 16.10 21.52 32.85
CA PHE A 382 16.45 22.82 32.28
C PHE A 382 16.23 22.85 30.76
N ARG A 383 15.56 23.87 30.25
CA ARG A 383 15.16 23.96 28.83
C ARG A 383 16.33 23.90 27.85
N TRP A 384 17.50 24.38 28.24
CA TRP A 384 18.72 24.26 27.42
C TRP A 384 19.16 22.80 27.25
N TRP A 385 18.97 21.95 28.28
CA TRP A 385 19.27 20.53 28.23
C TRP A 385 18.30 19.79 27.29
N LEU A 386 17.00 20.06 27.42
CA LEU A 386 15.98 19.52 26.51
C LEU A 386 16.23 19.93 25.05
N ALA A 387 16.57 21.21 24.82
CA ALA A 387 16.94 21.73 23.51
C ALA A 387 18.19 21.04 22.94
N LEU A 388 19.20 20.79 23.77
CA LEU A 388 20.41 20.09 23.39
C LEU A 388 20.13 18.63 23.00
N CYS A 389 19.37 17.89 23.83
CA CYS A 389 18.99 16.51 23.57
C CYS A 389 18.19 16.38 22.27
N TYR A 390 17.18 17.22 22.08
CA TYR A 390 16.33 17.17 20.88
C TYR A 390 17.09 17.53 19.60
N SER A 391 17.93 18.57 19.64
CA SER A 391 18.74 18.97 18.48
C SER A 391 19.75 17.90 18.11
N THR A 392 20.33 17.24 19.11
CA THR A 392 21.22 16.08 18.93
C THR A 392 20.46 14.88 18.34
N TYR A 393 19.23 14.62 18.77
CA TYR A 393 18.36 13.58 18.21
C TYR A 393 18.05 13.86 16.72
N ARG A 394 17.69 15.10 16.36
CA ARG A 394 17.42 15.48 14.97
C ARG A 394 18.66 15.32 14.08
N LEU A 395 19.82 15.78 14.56
CA LEU A 395 21.08 15.71 13.82
C LEU A 395 21.57 14.26 13.67
N SER A 396 21.57 13.47 14.75
CA SER A 396 21.95 12.06 14.71
C SER A 396 21.02 11.22 13.84
N GLY A 397 19.72 11.50 13.86
CA GLY A 397 18.74 10.88 12.97
C GLY A 397 19.00 11.18 11.49
N ALA A 398 19.24 12.46 11.16
CA ALA A 398 19.60 12.86 9.80
C ALA A 398 20.91 12.20 9.33
N CYS A 399 21.94 12.15 10.18
CA CYS A 399 23.21 11.49 9.89
C CYS A 399 23.04 9.97 9.68
N PHE A 400 22.31 9.30 10.56
CA PHE A 400 22.06 7.86 10.49
C PHE A 400 21.34 7.48 9.20
N ILE A 401 20.25 8.19 8.88
CA ILE A 401 19.48 7.95 7.66
C ILE A 401 20.33 8.25 6.42
N SER A 402 21.00 9.41 6.36
CA SER A 402 21.83 9.77 5.21
C SER A 402 22.98 8.78 4.97
N ALA A 403 23.68 8.35 6.02
CA ALA A 403 24.76 7.38 5.92
C ALA A 403 24.24 5.98 5.52
N SER A 404 23.07 5.58 6.03
CA SER A 404 22.43 4.31 5.66
C SER A 404 22.00 4.31 4.19
N PHE A 405 21.31 5.37 3.74
CA PHE A 405 20.91 5.52 2.33
C PHE A 405 22.13 5.54 1.41
N LEU A 406 23.19 6.27 1.79
CA LEU A 406 24.45 6.28 1.05
C LEU A 406 25.07 4.88 0.99
N ARG A 407 25.19 4.18 2.12
CA ARG A 407 25.80 2.85 2.19
C ARG A 407 25.07 1.86 1.30
N ILE A 408 23.74 1.86 1.32
CA ILE A 408 22.92 0.98 0.48
C ILE A 408 23.06 1.36 -1.00
N SER A 409 23.09 2.66 -1.32
CA SER A 409 23.30 3.15 -2.70
C SER A 409 24.70 2.79 -3.25
N LEU A 410 25.68 2.55 -2.36
CA LEU A 410 27.03 2.12 -2.72
C LEU A 410 27.23 0.59 -2.73
N THR A 411 26.38 -0.19 -2.01
CA THR A 411 26.38 -1.67 -2.09
C THR A 411 25.72 -2.20 -3.35
N GLU A 412 24.95 -1.39 -4.05
CA GLU A 412 24.32 -1.77 -5.31
C GLU A 412 25.43 -1.95 -6.37
N THR A 413 26.08 -3.12 -6.40
CA THR A 413 27.10 -3.46 -7.39
C THR A 413 26.43 -3.69 -8.75
N ASP A 414 26.99 -3.15 -9.82
CA ASP A 414 26.46 -3.31 -11.18
C ASP A 414 26.96 -4.62 -11.84
N ASP A 415 27.02 -5.73 -11.10
CA ASP A 415 27.41 -7.03 -11.68
C ASP A 415 26.38 -7.52 -12.72
N TYR A 416 25.16 -6.96 -12.70
CA TYR A 416 24.10 -7.23 -13.67
C TYR A 416 24.30 -6.54 -15.03
N GLU A 417 25.13 -5.48 -15.14
CA GLU A 417 25.43 -4.87 -16.46
C GLU A 417 26.32 -5.77 -17.34
N LEU A 418 27.06 -6.71 -16.72
CA LEU A 418 27.86 -7.74 -17.41
C LEU A 418 26.99 -8.92 -17.87
N MET A 419 25.76 -9.04 -17.37
CA MET A 419 24.87 -10.14 -17.68
C MET A 419 24.13 -9.87 -19.01
N PRO A 420 24.07 -10.83 -19.94
CA PRO A 420 23.26 -10.67 -21.13
C PRO A 420 21.78 -10.50 -20.75
N PRO A 421 20.98 -9.74 -21.53
CA PRO A 421 19.55 -9.59 -21.27
C PRO A 421 18.88 -10.96 -21.14
N LEU A 422 18.17 -11.17 -20.03
CA LEU A 422 17.57 -12.47 -19.66
C LEU A 422 16.36 -12.86 -20.52
N PHE A 423 15.78 -11.88 -21.23
CA PHE A 423 14.70 -12.08 -22.19
C PHE A 423 14.77 -11.00 -23.27
N ASN A 424 14.28 -11.33 -24.46
CA ASN A 424 14.05 -10.38 -25.54
C ASN A 424 12.83 -10.87 -26.32
N TYR A 425 11.75 -10.08 -26.32
CA TYR A 425 10.52 -10.41 -27.04
C TYR A 425 10.25 -9.33 -28.08
N GLU A 426 10.03 -9.75 -29.31
CA GLU A 426 9.53 -8.87 -30.36
C GLU A 426 8.01 -8.65 -30.19
N ASN A 427 7.51 -7.49 -30.60
CA ASN A 427 6.07 -7.22 -30.54
C ASN A 427 5.33 -8.13 -31.53
N VAL A 428 4.50 -9.03 -31.01
CA VAL A 428 3.78 -10.05 -31.77
C VAL A 428 2.89 -9.41 -32.84
N THR A 429 2.16 -8.33 -32.51
CA THR A 429 1.27 -7.63 -33.44
C THR A 429 2.05 -7.00 -34.60
N LYS A 430 3.14 -6.29 -34.31
CA LYS A 430 4.01 -5.71 -35.36
C LYS A 430 4.68 -6.78 -36.21
N CYS A 431 5.07 -7.91 -35.60
CA CYS A 431 5.67 -9.03 -36.32
C CYS A 431 4.67 -9.62 -37.35
N PHE A 432 3.41 -9.81 -36.96
CA PHE A 432 2.38 -10.29 -37.88
C PHE A 432 1.93 -9.25 -38.91
N GLU A 433 1.96 -7.95 -38.58
CA GLU A 433 1.74 -6.88 -39.56
C GLU A 433 2.84 -6.84 -40.64
N GLN A 434 4.09 -7.11 -40.24
CA GLN A 434 5.24 -7.10 -41.14
C GLN A 434 5.43 -8.41 -41.89
N TYR A 435 5.06 -9.55 -41.28
CA TYR A 435 5.24 -10.90 -41.82
C TYR A 435 3.96 -11.74 -41.65
N PRO A 436 2.94 -11.52 -42.49
CA PRO A 436 1.60 -12.11 -42.32
C PRO A 436 1.52 -13.62 -42.60
N THR A 437 2.55 -14.25 -43.15
CA THR A 437 2.60 -15.70 -43.41
C THR A 437 3.54 -16.45 -42.46
N SER A 438 4.19 -15.74 -41.53
CA SER A 438 5.22 -16.30 -40.64
C SER A 438 4.67 -16.66 -39.27
N ALA A 439 5.29 -17.63 -38.60
CA ALA A 439 4.97 -17.98 -37.22
C ALA A 439 5.85 -17.20 -36.23
N TYR A 440 5.25 -16.69 -35.16
CA TYR A 440 5.96 -16.11 -34.03
C TYR A 440 6.35 -17.23 -33.06
N CYS A 441 7.65 -17.42 -32.81
CA CYS A 441 8.17 -18.51 -32.00
C CYS A 441 8.90 -18.00 -30.75
N VAL A 442 8.53 -18.53 -29.58
CA VAL A 442 9.22 -18.29 -28.30
C VAL A 442 10.23 -19.39 -28.06
N VAL A 443 11.46 -19.00 -27.73
CA VAL A 443 12.61 -19.89 -27.60
C VAL A 443 13.28 -19.67 -26.25
N LYS A 444 13.47 -20.75 -25.50
CA LYS A 444 14.23 -20.79 -24.26
C LYS A 444 15.69 -21.11 -24.58
N MET A 445 16.63 -20.40 -23.96
CA MET A 445 18.05 -20.68 -24.15
C MET A 445 18.71 -21.17 -22.86
N ILE A 446 19.50 -22.23 -22.97
CA ILE A 446 20.31 -22.80 -21.89
C ILE A 446 21.78 -22.51 -22.21
N LEU A 447 22.45 -21.70 -21.38
CA LEU A 447 23.88 -21.37 -21.54
C LEU A 447 24.76 -22.57 -21.14
N LYS A 448 25.83 -22.83 -21.90
CA LYS A 448 26.83 -23.85 -21.56
C LYS A 448 27.86 -23.27 -20.58
N PRO A 449 28.32 -24.04 -19.58
CA PRO A 449 29.42 -23.65 -18.74
C PRO A 449 30.70 -23.38 -19.54
N LYS A 450 31.41 -22.30 -19.22
CA LYS A 450 32.69 -21.97 -19.83
C LYS A 450 33.68 -21.49 -18.77
N GLU A 451 34.55 -22.40 -18.35
CA GLU A 451 35.65 -22.10 -17.42
C GLU A 451 36.55 -21.00 -18.00
N GLY A 452 36.86 -19.99 -17.18
CA GLY A 452 37.71 -18.84 -17.56
C GLY A 452 36.97 -17.55 -17.94
N SER A 453 35.66 -17.58 -18.23
CA SER A 453 34.90 -16.35 -18.51
C SER A 453 34.53 -15.59 -17.22
N ASN A 454 34.87 -14.29 -17.15
CA ASN A 454 34.46 -13.42 -16.04
C ASN A 454 32.93 -13.33 -15.91
N VAL A 455 32.20 -13.44 -17.03
CA VAL A 455 30.73 -13.43 -17.08
C VAL A 455 30.15 -14.74 -16.53
N TRP A 456 30.80 -15.89 -16.83
CA TRP A 456 30.37 -17.18 -16.29
C TRP A 456 30.55 -17.27 -14.77
N ARG A 457 31.67 -16.75 -14.24
CA ARG A 457 31.88 -16.65 -12.77
C ARG A 457 30.83 -15.79 -12.06
N ALA A 458 30.37 -14.72 -12.69
CA ALA A 458 29.28 -13.89 -12.15
C ALA A 458 27.92 -14.63 -12.18
N ILE A 459 27.65 -15.39 -13.24
CA ILE A 459 26.45 -16.23 -13.38
C ILE A 459 26.46 -17.38 -12.35
N GLU A 460 27.61 -18.03 -12.14
CA GLU A 460 27.80 -19.13 -11.18
C GLU A 460 27.60 -18.69 -9.73
N HIS A 461 28.07 -17.50 -9.36
CA HIS A 461 27.87 -16.93 -8.01
C HIS A 461 26.39 -16.60 -7.70
N LEU A 462 25.57 -16.33 -8.72
CA LEU A 462 24.13 -16.02 -8.57
C LEU A 462 23.22 -17.27 -8.60
N LEU A 463 23.71 -18.42 -9.07
CA LEU A 463 22.93 -19.64 -9.30
C LEU A 463 23.03 -20.70 -8.18
N SER A 464 23.49 -20.33 -6.97
CA SER A 464 23.63 -21.23 -5.81
C SER A 464 22.28 -21.65 -5.18
N ILE A 465 21.31 -22.08 -5.99
CA ILE A 465 20.08 -22.77 -5.58
C ILE A 465 19.90 -23.96 -6.54
N PRO A 466 19.64 -25.19 -6.04
CA PRO A 466 19.69 -26.40 -6.86
C PRO A 466 18.81 -26.31 -8.10
N SER A 467 19.38 -26.62 -9.25
CA SER A 467 18.63 -26.84 -10.48
C SER A 467 18.12 -28.26 -10.51
N GLU A 468 16.81 -28.42 -10.47
CA GLU A 468 16.11 -29.66 -10.78
C GLU A 468 16.57 -30.17 -12.16
N LYS A 469 16.93 -31.45 -12.20
CA LYS A 469 17.33 -32.18 -13.40
C LYS A 469 16.09 -32.77 -14.09
N GLU A 470 16.17 -32.77 -15.43
CA GLU A 470 15.39 -33.57 -16.41
C GLU A 470 13.99 -33.09 -16.84
N PHE A 471 13.81 -32.89 -18.15
CA PHE A 471 13.15 -33.85 -19.08
C PHE A 471 13.42 -33.47 -20.56
N PRO A 472 13.73 -34.43 -21.46
CA PRO A 472 13.83 -34.21 -22.90
C PRO A 472 12.69 -34.93 -23.67
N GLN A 473 11.81 -34.23 -24.42
CA GLN A 473 11.02 -34.95 -25.45
C GLN A 473 10.36 -34.22 -26.63
N HIS A 474 10.64 -32.95 -26.96
CA HIS A 474 10.20 -32.41 -28.26
C HIS A 474 11.33 -31.67 -28.99
N ARG A 475 12.12 -32.43 -29.77
CA ARG A 475 13.43 -31.99 -30.29
C ARG A 475 13.60 -31.97 -31.82
N SER A 476 12.55 -32.01 -32.65
CA SER A 476 12.78 -32.28 -34.09
C SER A 476 11.90 -31.51 -35.09
N ARG A 477 11.89 -30.17 -35.07
CA ARG A 477 11.52 -29.45 -36.32
C ARG A 477 12.09 -28.04 -36.54
N TYR A 478 12.46 -27.28 -35.50
CA TYR A 478 12.92 -25.88 -35.67
C TYR A 478 14.25 -25.54 -34.98
N THR A 479 14.90 -26.52 -34.36
CA THR A 479 16.07 -26.31 -33.50
C THR A 479 17.33 -25.88 -34.25
N ARG A 480 17.57 -26.32 -35.49
CA ARG A 480 18.90 -26.19 -36.13
C ARG A 480 19.25 -24.75 -36.53
N ILE A 481 18.30 -23.99 -37.08
CA ILE A 481 18.52 -22.62 -37.60
C ILE A 481 18.58 -21.60 -36.44
N LEU A 482 17.65 -21.71 -35.48
CA LEU A 482 17.60 -20.85 -34.30
C LEU A 482 18.86 -20.98 -33.43
N ASN A 483 19.37 -22.21 -33.25
CA ASN A 483 20.57 -22.45 -32.45
C ASN A 483 21.83 -21.88 -33.11
N MET A 484 21.89 -21.80 -34.45
CA MET A 484 22.99 -21.15 -35.19
C MET A 484 22.98 -19.63 -35.04
N CYS A 485 21.84 -18.97 -35.28
CA CYS A 485 21.75 -17.50 -35.21
C CYS A 485 22.01 -16.95 -33.80
N VAL A 486 21.46 -17.60 -32.77
CA VAL A 486 21.60 -17.11 -31.39
C VAL A 486 23.02 -17.37 -30.85
N ASN A 487 23.63 -18.52 -31.16
CA ASN A 487 25.03 -18.77 -30.81
C ASN A 487 26.01 -17.84 -31.54
N TYR A 488 25.71 -17.46 -32.79
CA TYR A 488 26.52 -16.48 -33.52
C TYR A 488 26.53 -15.11 -32.80
N HIS A 489 25.38 -14.64 -32.33
CA HIS A 489 25.28 -13.39 -31.56
C HIS A 489 25.98 -13.46 -30.19
N LEU A 490 25.80 -14.56 -29.45
CA LEU A 490 26.44 -14.76 -28.14
C LEU A 490 27.96 -14.88 -28.21
N THR A 491 28.47 -15.60 -29.22
CA THR A 491 29.91 -15.76 -29.42
C THR A 491 30.55 -14.41 -29.75
N ARG A 492 29.91 -13.62 -30.62
CA ARG A 492 30.43 -12.31 -31.06
C ARG A 492 30.40 -11.23 -29.98
N ARG A 493 29.37 -11.22 -29.12
CA ARG A 493 29.12 -10.11 -28.17
C ARG A 493 29.50 -10.42 -26.72
N TYR A 494 29.46 -11.70 -26.32
CA TYR A 494 29.68 -12.11 -24.93
C TYR A 494 30.66 -13.29 -24.79
N ASN A 495 31.20 -13.83 -25.89
CA ASN A 495 32.10 -15.01 -25.91
C ASN A 495 31.50 -16.27 -25.22
N LEU A 496 30.17 -16.40 -25.27
CA LEU A 496 29.40 -17.49 -24.68
C LEU A 496 28.79 -18.41 -25.75
N SER A 497 28.48 -19.65 -25.38
CA SER A 497 27.72 -20.59 -26.21
C SER A 497 26.58 -21.22 -25.40
N GLY A 498 25.49 -21.61 -26.06
CA GLY A 498 24.34 -22.23 -25.42
C GLY A 498 23.55 -23.11 -26.37
N TYR A 499 22.49 -23.73 -25.87
CA TYR A 499 21.54 -24.51 -26.65
C TYR A 499 20.15 -23.87 -26.56
N SER A 500 19.51 -23.64 -27.71
CA SER A 500 18.14 -23.12 -27.81
C SER A 500 17.10 -24.25 -27.88
N GLU A 501 16.08 -24.19 -27.04
CA GLU A 501 14.91 -25.06 -27.01
C GLU A 501 13.66 -24.27 -27.41
N LEU A 502 12.87 -24.78 -28.36
CA LEU A 502 11.64 -24.12 -28.81
C LEU A 502 10.53 -24.36 -27.78
N GLU A 503 9.92 -23.30 -27.25
CA GLU A 503 8.87 -23.39 -26.23
C GLU A 503 7.48 -23.43 -26.88
N ARG A 504 7.17 -22.52 -27.80
CA ARG A 504 5.90 -22.49 -28.55
C ARG A 504 6.01 -21.63 -29.81
N CYS A 505 5.28 -21.98 -30.87
CA CYS A 505 5.06 -21.11 -32.03
C CYS A 505 3.56 -20.82 -32.22
N VAL A 506 3.23 -19.62 -32.70
CA VAL A 506 1.86 -19.17 -32.98
C VAL A 506 1.81 -18.53 -34.37
N THR A 507 0.75 -18.80 -35.13
CA THR A 507 0.49 -18.21 -36.46
C THR A 507 -0.60 -17.11 -36.36
N PRO A 508 -0.74 -16.21 -37.35
CA PRO A 508 -1.77 -15.18 -37.33
C PRO A 508 -3.20 -15.73 -37.18
N GLU A 509 -3.49 -16.87 -37.81
CA GLU A 509 -4.78 -17.56 -37.73
C GLU A 509 -5.05 -18.15 -36.34
N THR A 510 -4.02 -18.63 -35.64
CA THR A 510 -4.14 -19.12 -34.25
C THR A 510 -4.06 -18.00 -33.20
N TYR A 511 -3.59 -16.81 -33.59
CA TYR A 511 -3.46 -15.64 -32.71
C TYR A 511 -4.74 -14.81 -32.58
N ARG A 512 -5.62 -14.84 -33.59
CA ARG A 512 -6.93 -14.16 -33.56
C ARG A 512 -8.05 -15.20 -33.45
N PRO A 513 -8.61 -15.44 -32.24
CA PRO A 513 -9.72 -16.37 -32.08
C PRO A 513 -10.96 -15.88 -32.86
N THR A 514 -11.67 -16.80 -33.49
CA THR A 514 -12.98 -16.50 -34.08
C THR A 514 -14.01 -16.19 -32.99
N VAL A 515 -15.00 -15.36 -33.31
CA VAL A 515 -16.10 -15.07 -32.39
C VAL A 515 -17.01 -16.30 -32.33
N ASP A 516 -16.79 -17.13 -31.32
CA ASP A 516 -17.57 -18.35 -31.10
C ASP A 516 -18.88 -18.08 -30.34
N ALA A 517 -19.77 -19.08 -30.28
CA ALA A 517 -21.09 -18.97 -29.63
C ALA A 517 -21.03 -18.46 -28.18
N TYR A 518 -19.98 -18.81 -27.43
CA TYR A 518 -19.77 -18.33 -26.05
C TYR A 518 -19.53 -16.82 -25.97
N HIS A 519 -18.86 -16.21 -26.96
CA HIS A 519 -18.64 -14.76 -27.03
C HIS A 519 -19.94 -14.00 -27.21
N VAL A 520 -20.78 -14.50 -28.13
CA VAL A 520 -22.11 -13.95 -28.40
C VAL A 520 -23.00 -14.13 -27.18
N LEU A 521 -23.02 -15.32 -26.57
CA LEU A 521 -23.78 -15.59 -25.35
C LEU A 521 -23.37 -14.67 -24.19
N PHE A 522 -22.08 -14.46 -23.97
CA PHE A 522 -21.57 -13.53 -22.96
C PHE A 522 -22.03 -12.10 -23.24
N ALA A 523 -21.85 -11.63 -24.47
CA ALA A 523 -22.26 -10.28 -24.87
C ALA A 523 -23.77 -10.06 -24.71
N LEU A 524 -24.60 -11.05 -25.06
CA LEU A 524 -26.05 -11.01 -24.88
C LEU A 524 -26.43 -10.96 -23.39
N ILE A 525 -25.80 -11.79 -22.54
CA ILE A 525 -26.08 -11.79 -21.09
C ILE A 525 -25.68 -10.47 -20.46
N VAL A 526 -24.50 -9.93 -20.78
CA VAL A 526 -24.04 -8.63 -20.26
C VAL A 526 -24.94 -7.51 -20.78
N ALA A 527 -25.27 -7.48 -22.07
CA ALA A 527 -26.18 -6.49 -22.63
C ALA A 527 -27.57 -6.55 -21.98
N ALA A 528 -28.11 -7.75 -21.72
CA ALA A 528 -29.37 -7.94 -21.02
C ALA A 528 -29.30 -7.44 -19.58
N LEU A 529 -28.25 -7.77 -18.83
CA LEU A 529 -28.04 -7.30 -17.46
C LEU A 529 -27.88 -5.77 -17.40
N CYS A 530 -27.07 -5.18 -18.28
CA CYS A 530 -26.91 -3.73 -18.38
C CYS A 530 -28.22 -3.05 -18.74
N SER A 531 -28.98 -3.59 -19.71
CA SER A 531 -30.29 -3.07 -20.09
C SER A 531 -31.29 -3.15 -18.94
N LEU A 532 -31.26 -4.25 -18.17
CA LEU A 532 -32.11 -4.44 -16.99
C LEU A 532 -31.75 -3.44 -15.88
N VAL A 533 -30.46 -3.22 -15.61
CA VAL A 533 -29.98 -2.23 -14.62
C VAL A 533 -30.37 -0.82 -15.04
N VAL A 534 -30.15 -0.45 -16.31
CA VAL A 534 -30.52 0.87 -16.84
C VAL A 534 -32.04 1.06 -16.76
N TYR A 535 -32.82 0.07 -17.19
CA TYR A 535 -34.28 0.12 -17.17
C TYR A 535 -34.83 0.19 -15.74
N ALA A 536 -34.33 -0.64 -14.82
CA ALA A 536 -34.73 -0.65 -13.42
C ALA A 536 -34.35 0.67 -12.72
N SER A 537 -33.13 1.16 -12.93
CA SER A 537 -32.66 2.43 -12.37
C SER A 537 -33.45 3.63 -12.91
N TYR A 538 -33.76 3.65 -14.21
CA TYR A 538 -34.59 4.69 -14.83
C TYR A 538 -36.02 4.69 -14.28
N ARG A 539 -36.63 3.50 -14.12
CA ARG A 539 -37.97 3.35 -13.54
C ARG A 539 -38.01 3.76 -12.07
N ASP A 540 -37.00 3.39 -11.29
CA ASP A 540 -36.88 3.76 -9.88
C ASP A 540 -36.66 5.26 -9.70
N TRP A 541 -35.81 5.88 -10.53
CA TRP A 541 -35.61 7.33 -10.54
C TRP A 541 -36.88 8.11 -10.91
N ARG A 542 -37.63 7.62 -11.91
CA ARG A 542 -38.89 8.24 -12.36
C ARG A 542 -40.02 8.07 -11.33
N ASN A 543 -39.98 6.99 -10.55
CA ASN A 543 -40.89 6.71 -9.45
C ASN A 543 -40.28 7.17 -8.11
N LYS A 544 -39.96 8.46 -7.95
CA LYS A 544 -39.69 8.99 -6.59
C LYS A 544 -40.91 8.76 -5.69
N PRO A 545 -40.73 8.45 -4.39
CA PRO A 545 -41.84 8.09 -3.53
C PRO A 545 -42.69 9.32 -3.18
N ALA A 546 -43.95 9.33 -3.58
CA ALA A 546 -45.00 9.99 -2.83
C ALA A 546 -45.30 9.14 -1.58
N LEU A 547 -44.33 9.01 -0.67
CA LEU A 547 -44.48 8.22 0.55
C LEU A 547 -44.90 9.14 1.69
N GLU A 548 -46.07 9.74 1.54
CA GLU A 548 -46.78 10.40 2.65
C GLU A 548 -48.31 10.27 2.59
N ASN A 549 -48.89 9.61 1.57
CA ASN A 549 -50.35 9.39 1.55
C ASN A 549 -50.68 7.90 1.70
N ASN A 550 -51.34 7.57 2.81
CA ASN A 550 -51.74 6.24 3.28
C ASN A 550 -52.71 5.44 2.37
N ASN A 551 -52.87 5.81 1.09
CA ASN A 551 -53.77 5.17 0.14
C ASN A 551 -53.02 4.58 -1.07
N GLU A 552 -52.09 3.65 -0.84
CA GLU A 552 -51.48 2.87 -1.93
C GLU A 552 -52.36 1.67 -2.34
N THR A 553 -52.71 1.58 -3.63
CA THR A 553 -53.42 0.43 -4.21
C THR A 553 -52.53 -0.83 -4.28
N SER A 554 -53.12 -2.03 -4.26
CA SER A 554 -52.37 -3.31 -4.22
C SER A 554 -51.44 -3.51 -5.44
N ALA A 555 -51.75 -2.86 -6.57
CA ALA A 555 -50.96 -2.89 -7.79
C ALA A 555 -49.62 -2.12 -7.68
N THR A 556 -49.58 -0.99 -6.96
CA THR A 556 -48.35 -0.21 -6.71
C THR A 556 -47.43 -0.98 -5.77
N LYS A 557 -47.98 -1.62 -4.73
CA LYS A 557 -47.24 -2.50 -3.82
C LYS A 557 -46.66 -3.74 -4.52
N ARG A 558 -47.40 -4.32 -5.48
CA ARG A 558 -46.94 -5.47 -6.29
C ARG A 558 -45.87 -5.09 -7.31
N ARG A 559 -45.92 -3.90 -7.91
CA ARG A 559 -44.86 -3.34 -8.79
C ARG A 559 -43.61 -2.94 -8.02
N ALA A 560 -43.77 -2.38 -6.82
CA ALA A 560 -42.65 -2.02 -5.94
C ALA A 560 -41.85 -3.25 -5.43
N ASN A 561 -42.48 -4.42 -5.38
CA ASN A 561 -41.90 -5.70 -4.94
C ASN A 561 -41.51 -6.65 -6.09
N ALA A 562 -41.48 -6.18 -7.34
CA ALA A 562 -41.11 -7.03 -8.46
C ALA A 562 -39.58 -7.30 -8.47
N LEU A 563 -39.19 -8.54 -8.75
CA LEU A 563 -37.79 -9.02 -8.69
C LEU A 563 -36.80 -8.19 -9.54
N TRP A 564 -37.25 -7.67 -10.69
CA TRP A 564 -36.40 -6.85 -11.57
C TRP A 564 -36.03 -5.48 -10.97
N MET A 565 -36.78 -5.01 -9.96
CA MET A 565 -36.45 -3.77 -9.25
C MET A 565 -35.25 -3.93 -8.29
N GLU A 566 -34.80 -5.16 -8.01
CA GLU A 566 -33.57 -5.41 -7.24
C GLU A 566 -32.29 -5.00 -8.01
N PHE A 567 -32.40 -4.81 -9.33
CA PHE A 567 -31.33 -4.31 -10.21
C PHE A 567 -31.26 -2.77 -10.27
N ALA A 568 -32.17 -2.05 -9.60
CA ALA A 568 -32.16 -0.59 -9.56
C ALA A 568 -31.03 -0.07 -8.65
N LEU A 569 -30.09 0.69 -9.22
CA LEU A 569 -28.86 1.11 -8.53
C LEU A 569 -29.12 1.84 -7.20
N GLN A 570 -30.12 2.71 -7.15
CA GLN A 570 -30.44 3.48 -5.95
C GLN A 570 -30.96 2.60 -4.80
N ARG A 571 -31.82 1.62 -5.10
CA ARG A 571 -32.29 0.61 -4.14
C ARG A 571 -31.18 -0.31 -3.69
N THR A 572 -30.39 -0.85 -4.62
CA THR A 572 -29.26 -1.74 -4.30
C THR A 572 -28.23 -1.00 -3.44
N TRP A 573 -27.92 0.27 -3.75
CA TRP A 573 -27.04 1.11 -2.95
C TRP A 573 -27.57 1.32 -1.53
N ALA A 574 -28.86 1.67 -1.40
CA ALA A 574 -29.49 1.81 -0.09
C ALA A 574 -29.41 0.49 0.73
N GLN A 575 -29.69 -0.66 0.10
CA GLN A 575 -29.57 -1.97 0.75
C GLN A 575 -28.12 -2.31 1.16
N LEU A 576 -27.13 -1.98 0.32
CA LEU A 576 -25.71 -2.22 0.61
C LEU A 576 -25.20 -1.38 1.79
N VAL A 577 -25.68 -0.15 1.94
CA VAL A 577 -25.27 0.77 3.01
C VAL A 577 -26.10 0.59 4.30
N THR A 578 -27.29 -0.01 4.23
CA THR A 578 -28.13 -0.21 5.42
C THR A 578 -27.47 -1.06 6.51
N ALA A 579 -27.63 -0.60 7.75
CA ALA A 579 -27.14 -1.28 8.94
C ALA A 579 -27.87 -2.61 9.17
N PRO A 580 -27.18 -3.63 9.72
CA PRO A 580 -27.76 -4.94 9.99
C PRO A 580 -28.91 -4.84 11.00
N LYS A 581 -30.05 -5.44 10.64
CA LYS A 581 -31.30 -5.35 11.42
C LYS A 581 -31.36 -6.39 12.55
N SER A 582 -30.84 -7.61 12.31
CA SER A 582 -30.90 -8.69 13.30
C SER A 582 -29.76 -8.60 14.31
N LYS A 583 -30.00 -9.09 15.55
CA LYS A 583 -28.97 -9.18 16.60
C LYS A 583 -27.79 -10.05 16.14
N LEU A 584 -28.08 -11.19 15.51
CA LEU A 584 -27.06 -12.06 14.93
C LEU A 584 -26.19 -11.37 13.88
N GLN A 585 -26.79 -10.61 12.95
CA GLN A 585 -26.01 -9.88 11.94
C GLN A 585 -25.14 -8.80 12.56
N ARG A 586 -25.59 -8.17 13.65
CA ARG A 586 -24.77 -7.24 14.44
C ARG A 586 -23.62 -7.97 15.13
N ASP A 587 -23.86 -9.17 15.63
CA ASP A 587 -22.85 -9.98 16.33
C ASP A 587 -21.69 -10.40 15.40
N TYR A 588 -21.98 -10.62 14.12
CA TYR A 588 -21.00 -10.99 13.10
C TYR A 588 -20.53 -9.84 12.20
N ALA A 589 -20.97 -8.60 12.46
CA ALA A 589 -20.55 -7.45 11.67
C ALA A 589 -19.04 -7.18 11.75
N PHE A 590 -18.36 -7.63 12.80
CA PHE A 590 -16.90 -7.53 12.89
C PHE A 590 -16.19 -8.55 11.96
N VAL A 591 -16.79 -9.71 11.70
CA VAL A 591 -16.25 -10.73 10.77
C VAL A 591 -16.17 -10.17 9.36
N GLU A 592 -17.10 -9.30 9.00
CA GLU A 592 -17.13 -8.60 7.72
C GLU A 592 -15.90 -7.69 7.50
N ILE A 593 -15.36 -7.10 8.57
CA ILE A 593 -14.11 -6.33 8.50
C ILE A 593 -12.91 -7.24 8.27
N PHE A 594 -12.81 -8.35 9.02
CA PHE A 594 -11.74 -9.32 8.83
C PHE A 594 -11.76 -9.93 7.42
N ARG A 595 -12.95 -10.16 6.88
CA ARG A 595 -13.17 -10.60 5.50
C ARG A 595 -12.64 -9.56 4.50
N MET A 596 -13.01 -8.29 4.67
CA MET A 596 -12.53 -7.18 3.85
C MET A 596 -11.00 -7.06 3.88
N LEU A 597 -10.39 -6.98 5.07
CA LEU A 597 -8.94 -6.87 5.25
C LEU A 597 -8.20 -8.06 4.63
N SER A 598 -8.74 -9.28 4.79
CA SER A 598 -8.17 -10.48 4.19
C SER A 598 -8.19 -10.44 2.67
N VAL A 599 -9.27 -9.95 2.04
CA VAL A 599 -9.32 -9.78 0.57
C VAL A 599 -8.30 -8.75 0.08
N PHE A 600 -8.11 -7.63 0.79
CA PHE A 600 -7.08 -6.64 0.43
C PHE A 600 -5.66 -7.19 0.54
N ILE A 601 -5.36 -7.94 1.60
CA ILE A 601 -4.05 -8.60 1.78
C ILE A 601 -3.82 -9.62 0.66
N ILE A 602 -4.83 -10.44 0.36
CA ILE A 602 -4.80 -11.41 -0.75
C ILE A 602 -4.57 -10.68 -2.07
N LEU A 603 -5.28 -9.60 -2.35
CA LEU A 603 -5.10 -8.82 -3.59
C LEU A 603 -3.67 -8.29 -3.71
N ALA A 604 -3.12 -7.70 -2.65
CA ALA A 604 -1.75 -7.20 -2.63
C ALA A 604 -0.71 -8.31 -2.88
N ILE A 605 -0.91 -9.48 -2.28
CA ILE A 605 -0.06 -10.66 -2.51
C ILE A 605 -0.14 -11.11 -3.97
N HIS A 606 -1.35 -11.27 -4.52
CA HIS A 606 -1.55 -11.73 -5.89
C HIS A 606 -0.97 -10.77 -6.92
N VAL A 607 -1.15 -9.46 -6.73
CA VAL A 607 -0.51 -8.43 -7.56
C VAL A 607 1.01 -8.62 -7.53
N SER A 608 1.61 -8.70 -6.33
CA SER A 608 3.05 -8.94 -6.18
C SER A 608 3.52 -10.23 -6.88
N MET A 609 2.76 -11.33 -6.76
CA MET A 609 3.08 -12.61 -7.41
C MET A 609 3.06 -12.55 -8.95
N VAL A 610 2.13 -11.81 -9.56
CA VAL A 610 2.12 -11.68 -11.03
C VAL A 610 3.29 -10.85 -11.53
N TYR A 611 3.71 -9.84 -10.77
CA TYR A 611 4.93 -9.07 -11.09
C TYR A 611 6.21 -9.91 -10.94
N THR A 612 6.28 -10.78 -9.94
CA THR A 612 7.43 -11.68 -9.76
C THR A 612 7.47 -12.80 -10.81
N ALA A 613 6.31 -13.19 -11.34
CA ALA A 613 6.20 -14.17 -12.44
C ALA A 613 6.52 -13.58 -13.83
N GLY A 614 6.38 -12.27 -14.00
CA GLY A 614 6.65 -11.56 -15.25
C GLY A 614 8.15 -11.41 -15.57
N PRO A 615 8.54 -11.24 -16.85
CA PRO A 615 9.91 -10.97 -17.24
C PRO A 615 10.33 -9.55 -16.81
N THR A 616 11.21 -9.44 -15.81
CA THR A 616 11.72 -8.18 -15.27
C THR A 616 13.17 -7.94 -15.67
N ALA A 617 13.48 -6.74 -16.17
CA ALA A 617 14.81 -6.42 -16.72
C ALA A 617 15.94 -6.46 -15.67
N ASN A 618 15.61 -6.26 -14.39
CA ASN A 618 16.52 -6.38 -13.25
C ASN A 618 15.90 -7.31 -12.20
N MET A 619 16.45 -8.53 -12.07
CA MET A 619 15.94 -9.56 -11.16
C MET A 619 16.62 -9.54 -9.79
N ARG A 620 17.75 -8.85 -9.65
CA ARG A 620 18.60 -8.83 -8.44
C ARG A 620 17.84 -8.43 -7.18
N LEU A 621 17.03 -7.39 -7.27
CA LEU A 621 16.29 -6.86 -6.11
C LEU A 621 15.23 -7.83 -5.60
N LEU A 622 14.66 -8.62 -6.51
CA LEU A 622 13.70 -9.65 -6.18
C LEU A 622 14.42 -10.84 -5.54
N GLU A 623 15.58 -11.23 -6.10
CA GLU A 623 16.46 -12.26 -5.53
C GLU A 623 16.97 -11.88 -4.13
N GLU A 624 17.41 -10.64 -3.93
CA GLU A 624 17.84 -10.10 -2.63
C GLU A 624 16.66 -9.98 -1.65
N PHE A 625 15.49 -9.51 -2.11
CA PHE A 625 14.28 -9.46 -1.29
C PHE A 625 13.90 -10.86 -0.81
N PHE A 626 13.80 -11.85 -1.68
CA PHE A 626 13.50 -13.24 -1.31
C PHE A 626 14.69 -13.93 -0.59
N GLY A 627 15.89 -13.34 -0.59
CA GLY A 627 17.03 -13.81 0.20
C GLY A 627 17.02 -13.36 1.67
N TRP A 628 16.21 -12.37 2.03
CA TRP A 628 16.10 -11.92 3.42
C TRP A 628 15.31 -12.91 4.28
N ARG A 629 15.84 -13.29 5.45
CA ARG A 629 15.13 -14.24 6.34
C ARG A 629 13.72 -13.78 6.73
N VAL A 630 13.53 -12.47 6.91
CA VAL A 630 12.23 -11.88 7.27
C VAL A 630 11.22 -12.00 6.12
N SER A 631 11.65 -11.86 4.87
CA SER A 631 10.75 -12.02 3.72
C SER A 631 10.36 -13.50 3.55
N LEU A 632 11.29 -14.44 3.73
CA LEU A 632 11.01 -15.88 3.72
C LEU A 632 9.98 -16.27 4.79
N ILE A 633 10.10 -15.67 5.99
CA ILE A 633 9.11 -15.83 7.07
C ILE A 633 7.76 -15.24 6.64
N ALA A 634 7.72 -14.03 6.07
CA ALA A 634 6.48 -13.41 5.64
C ALA A 634 5.77 -14.21 4.53
N VAL A 635 6.53 -14.68 3.54
CA VAL A 635 5.98 -15.36 2.36
C VAL A 635 5.49 -16.77 2.70
N SER A 636 6.11 -17.43 3.69
CA SER A 636 5.62 -18.73 4.19
C SER A 636 4.20 -18.67 4.78
N VAL A 637 3.79 -17.51 5.27
CA VAL A 637 2.49 -17.29 5.92
C VAL A 637 1.39 -16.98 4.90
N PHE A 638 1.73 -16.43 3.73
CA PHE A 638 0.77 -15.94 2.73
C PHE A 638 -0.27 -16.97 2.27
N PRO A 639 0.06 -18.24 1.99
CA PRO A 639 -0.93 -19.23 1.57
C PRO A 639 -2.01 -19.46 2.65
N PHE A 640 -1.63 -19.37 3.93
CA PHE A 640 -2.54 -19.63 5.04
C PHE A 640 -3.61 -18.54 5.20
N GLN A 641 -3.49 -17.39 4.54
CA GLN A 641 -4.51 -16.33 4.60
C GLN A 641 -5.91 -16.81 4.14
N VAL A 642 -5.98 -17.76 3.19
CA VAL A 642 -7.26 -18.33 2.74
C VAL A 642 -7.94 -19.17 3.83
N HIS A 643 -7.19 -19.72 4.79
CA HIS A 643 -7.74 -20.47 5.93
C HIS A 643 -8.66 -19.62 6.83
N THR A 644 -8.51 -18.30 6.80
CA THR A 644 -9.42 -17.37 7.49
C THR A 644 -10.85 -17.49 6.92
N PHE A 645 -11.02 -17.64 5.60
CA PHE A 645 -12.34 -17.80 4.97
C PHE A 645 -12.98 -19.16 5.28
N PHE A 646 -12.18 -20.23 5.32
CA PHE A 646 -12.66 -21.56 5.73
C PHE A 646 -13.12 -21.56 7.19
N THR A 647 -12.38 -20.87 8.07
CA THR A 647 -12.75 -20.70 9.48
C THR A 647 -14.06 -19.92 9.63
N ILE A 648 -14.21 -18.79 8.91
CA ILE A 648 -15.45 -18.01 8.89
C ILE A 648 -16.64 -18.87 8.42
N SER A 649 -16.43 -19.67 7.36
CA SER A 649 -17.46 -20.55 6.81
C SER A 649 -17.93 -21.61 7.81
N GLY A 650 -17.01 -22.19 8.59
CA GLY A 650 -17.34 -23.14 9.65
C GLY A 650 -18.15 -22.50 10.79
N ILE A 651 -17.79 -21.29 11.20
CA ILE A 651 -18.52 -20.53 12.25
C ILE A 651 -19.94 -20.22 11.77
N MET A 652 -20.08 -19.68 10.56
CA MET A 652 -21.39 -19.31 9.99
C MET A 652 -22.31 -20.53 9.85
N LEU A 653 -21.77 -21.67 9.44
CA LEU A 653 -22.54 -22.91 9.36
C LEU A 653 -23.06 -23.35 10.73
N ALA A 654 -22.18 -23.44 11.74
CA ALA A 654 -22.56 -23.84 13.10
C ALA A 654 -23.67 -22.95 13.64
N VAL A 655 -23.52 -21.64 13.50
CA VAL A 655 -24.43 -20.64 14.08
C VAL A 655 -25.79 -20.69 13.40
N HIS A 656 -25.82 -20.76 12.06
CA HIS A 656 -27.07 -20.83 11.31
C HIS A 656 -27.87 -22.09 11.65
N PHE A 657 -27.17 -23.22 11.78
CA PHE A 657 -27.78 -24.50 12.11
C PHE A 657 -28.33 -24.52 13.54
N LEU A 658 -27.57 -23.99 14.51
CA LEU A 658 -27.98 -23.96 15.92
C LEU A 658 -29.14 -22.99 16.17
N GLU A 659 -29.14 -21.81 15.54
CA GLU A 659 -30.23 -20.83 15.73
C GLU A 659 -31.56 -21.32 15.13
N GLN A 660 -31.50 -22.00 13.98
CA GLN A 660 -32.70 -22.58 13.38
C GLN A 660 -33.16 -23.85 14.10
N GLY A 661 -32.22 -24.66 14.62
CA GLY A 661 -32.54 -25.79 15.48
C GLY A 661 -33.20 -25.37 16.79
N ALA A 662 -32.74 -24.28 17.40
CA ALA A 662 -33.37 -23.68 18.58
C ALA A 662 -34.79 -23.13 18.30
N ALA A 663 -35.03 -22.58 17.11
CA ALA A 663 -36.33 -22.03 16.73
C ALA A 663 -37.35 -23.09 16.25
N ARG A 664 -36.91 -24.26 15.76
CA ARG A 664 -37.75 -25.31 15.17
C ARG A 664 -37.23 -26.71 15.52
N ALA A 665 -37.30 -27.07 16.81
CA ALA A 665 -36.74 -28.30 17.37
C ALA A 665 -37.16 -29.62 16.65
N ASN A 666 -38.31 -29.67 15.98
CA ASN A 666 -38.84 -30.89 15.33
C ASN A 666 -38.75 -30.95 13.78
N ARG A 667 -38.00 -30.07 13.10
CA ARG A 667 -37.92 -30.06 11.60
C ARG A 667 -36.52 -30.07 10.99
N ILE A 668 -35.49 -30.49 11.73
CA ILE A 668 -34.15 -30.67 11.14
C ILE A 668 -34.13 -32.02 10.38
N GLY A 669 -34.67 -32.02 9.16
CA GLY A 669 -34.67 -33.18 8.26
C GLY A 669 -33.85 -32.95 6.98
N TRP A 670 -33.69 -33.97 6.15
CA TRP A 670 -33.01 -33.90 4.85
C TRP A 670 -33.52 -32.77 3.94
N THR A 671 -34.80 -32.42 4.05
CA THR A 671 -35.41 -31.30 3.32
C THR A 671 -34.81 -29.95 3.67
N PHE A 672 -34.35 -29.77 4.91
CA PHE A 672 -33.70 -28.54 5.35
C PHE A 672 -32.29 -28.44 4.76
N LEU A 673 -31.52 -29.53 4.82
CA LEU A 673 -30.19 -29.62 4.21
C LEU A 673 -30.26 -29.37 2.70
N TRP A 674 -31.20 -30.02 1.99
CA TRP A 674 -31.40 -29.86 0.55
C TRP A 674 -31.75 -28.42 0.19
N LYS A 675 -32.67 -27.79 0.93
CA LYS A 675 -32.99 -26.36 0.74
C LYS A 675 -31.78 -25.47 0.96
N GLY A 676 -30.96 -25.75 1.97
CA GLY A 676 -29.71 -25.01 2.21
C GLY A 676 -28.72 -25.13 1.06
N ILE A 677 -28.54 -26.34 0.51
CA ILE A 677 -27.66 -26.60 -0.64
C ILE A 677 -28.17 -25.89 -1.89
N VAL A 678 -29.47 -26.01 -2.21
CA VAL A 678 -30.08 -25.36 -3.37
C VAL A 678 -29.97 -23.84 -3.27
N MET A 679 -30.29 -23.25 -2.12
CA MET A 679 -30.16 -21.79 -1.91
C MET A 679 -28.72 -21.32 -2.02
N ARG A 680 -27.74 -22.13 -1.58
CA ARG A 680 -26.32 -21.83 -1.75
C ARG A 680 -25.91 -21.89 -3.21
N TYR A 681 -26.40 -22.87 -3.97
CA TYR A 681 -26.13 -22.99 -5.40
C TYR A 681 -26.74 -21.82 -6.18
N VAL A 682 -28.01 -21.49 -5.95
CA VAL A 682 -28.71 -20.35 -6.58
C VAL A 682 -28.03 -19.02 -6.27
N ARG A 683 -27.42 -18.87 -5.09
CA ARG A 683 -26.67 -17.66 -4.71
C ARG A 683 -25.34 -17.52 -5.43
N ILE A 684 -24.59 -18.60 -5.60
CA ILE A 684 -23.17 -18.56 -6.05
C ILE A 684 -23.06 -18.79 -7.56
N PHE A 685 -23.86 -19.71 -8.10
CA PHE A 685 -23.80 -20.16 -9.49
C PHE A 685 -23.92 -19.02 -10.52
N PRO A 686 -24.84 -18.04 -10.42
CA PRO A 686 -24.97 -17.01 -11.45
C PRO A 686 -23.70 -16.17 -11.65
N VAL A 687 -23.03 -15.80 -10.55
CA VAL A 687 -21.79 -15.03 -10.60
C VAL A 687 -20.64 -15.87 -11.13
N LEU A 688 -20.51 -17.12 -10.66
CA LEU A 688 -19.51 -18.05 -11.16
C LEU A 688 -19.69 -18.34 -12.65
N PHE A 689 -20.93 -18.51 -13.10
CA PHE A 689 -21.27 -18.78 -14.49
C PHE A 689 -20.87 -17.62 -15.40
N VAL A 690 -21.13 -16.36 -15.00
CA VAL A 690 -20.71 -15.18 -15.77
C VAL A 690 -19.17 -15.05 -15.80
N VAL A 691 -18.49 -15.31 -14.68
CA VAL A 691 -17.01 -15.26 -14.61
C VAL A 691 -16.37 -16.38 -15.42
N TRP A 692 -16.92 -17.58 -15.36
CA TRP A 692 -16.51 -18.72 -16.18
C TRP A 692 -16.75 -18.45 -17.67
N LEU A 693 -17.93 -17.93 -18.02
CA LEU A 693 -18.27 -17.60 -19.40
C LEU A 693 -17.35 -16.49 -19.94
N TYR A 694 -17.00 -15.49 -19.12
CA TYR A 694 -15.97 -14.50 -19.45
C TYR A 694 -14.60 -15.17 -19.71
N GLN A 695 -14.18 -16.11 -18.86
CA GLN A 695 -12.92 -16.86 -19.00
C GLN A 695 -12.87 -17.71 -20.28
N VAL A 696 -13.98 -18.29 -20.70
CA VAL A 696 -14.04 -19.17 -21.89
C VAL A 696 -14.32 -18.40 -23.18
N SER A 697 -14.66 -17.11 -23.11
CA SER A 697 -14.94 -16.28 -24.27
C SER A 697 -13.93 -15.15 -24.45
N TRP A 698 -14.20 -13.98 -23.86
CA TRP A 698 -13.46 -12.76 -24.11
C TRP A 698 -12.06 -12.74 -23.49
N PHE A 699 -11.77 -13.64 -22.54
CA PHE A 699 -10.49 -13.66 -21.86
C PHE A 699 -9.31 -14.01 -22.77
N ASP A 700 -9.48 -14.86 -23.78
CA ASP A 700 -8.45 -15.16 -24.80
C ASP A 700 -8.13 -13.95 -25.69
N TRP A 701 -9.08 -13.03 -25.82
CA TRP A 701 -8.86 -11.77 -26.55
C TRP A 701 -7.99 -10.79 -25.77
N PHE A 702 -8.06 -10.89 -24.45
CA PHE A 702 -7.29 -10.11 -23.53
C PHE A 702 -5.89 -10.74 -23.37
N ALA A 703 -5.73 -12.03 -23.13
CA ALA A 703 -4.42 -12.65 -22.87
C ALA A 703 -3.52 -12.92 -24.12
N ARG A 704 -2.98 -11.87 -24.76
CA ARG A 704 -2.22 -11.98 -26.03
C ARG A 704 -0.73 -11.58 -26.00
N GLY A 705 -0.12 -11.54 -24.82
CA GLY A 705 1.31 -11.34 -24.62
C GLY A 705 2.17 -12.58 -24.92
N PRO A 706 3.47 -12.42 -25.23
CA PRO A 706 4.39 -13.51 -25.58
C PRO A 706 4.69 -14.48 -24.41
N GLY A 707 4.19 -14.23 -23.20
CA GLY A 707 4.31 -15.11 -22.03
C GLY A 707 2.97 -15.68 -21.55
N ASP A 708 1.87 -15.36 -22.22
CA ASP A 708 0.52 -15.54 -21.66
C ASP A 708 0.15 -17.03 -21.57
N TYR A 709 0.59 -17.87 -22.52
CA TYR A 709 0.41 -19.32 -22.48
C TYR A 709 0.96 -20.00 -21.21
N ARG A 710 1.91 -19.35 -20.52
CA ARG A 710 2.39 -19.90 -19.24
C ARG A 710 1.21 -19.94 -18.27
N TYR A 711 0.36 -18.91 -18.20
CA TYR A 711 -0.73 -18.72 -17.23
C TYR A 711 -1.95 -19.69 -17.31
N PHE A 712 -2.01 -20.64 -18.25
CA PHE A 712 -3.30 -21.23 -18.69
C PHE A 712 -3.45 -22.76 -18.66
N THR A 713 -2.48 -23.51 -18.15
CA THR A 713 -2.56 -24.99 -18.19
C THR A 713 -2.40 -25.62 -16.82
N LEU A 714 -3.52 -25.88 -16.12
CA LEU A 714 -3.86 -27.14 -15.42
C LEU A 714 -4.98 -26.91 -14.37
N GLU A 715 -6.10 -27.61 -14.51
CA GLU A 715 -6.97 -27.99 -13.40
C GLU A 715 -7.39 -29.46 -13.59
N ARG A 716 -6.70 -30.40 -12.93
CA ARG A 716 -7.24 -31.75 -12.69
C ARG A 716 -6.53 -32.48 -11.55
N ASP A 717 -7.38 -33.07 -10.71
CA ASP A 717 -7.21 -34.27 -9.86
C ASP A 717 -6.77 -34.08 -8.39
N ASN A 718 -7.53 -34.74 -7.49
CA ASN A 718 -7.52 -34.56 -6.04
C ASN A 718 -7.33 -35.88 -5.25
N LEU A 719 -6.44 -35.92 -4.25
CA LEU A 719 -6.31 -36.98 -3.20
C LEU A 719 -5.63 -36.47 -1.89
N ALA A 720 -5.87 -37.14 -0.75
CA ALA A 720 -5.85 -36.72 0.69
C ALA A 720 -4.52 -36.19 1.36
N PRO A 721 -4.56 -35.42 2.49
CA PRO A 721 -3.54 -34.42 2.90
C PRO A 721 -2.24 -34.96 3.50
N ILE A 722 -2.33 -35.88 4.45
CA ILE A 722 -1.16 -36.34 5.22
C ILE A 722 -0.37 -37.35 4.39
N ALA A 723 -1.11 -38.20 3.66
CA ALA A 723 -0.54 -39.03 2.62
C ALA A 723 0.11 -38.16 1.54
N ASN A 724 -0.48 -37.03 1.12
CA ASN A 724 0.10 -36.18 0.07
C ASN A 724 1.46 -35.57 0.41
N LEU A 725 1.60 -34.92 1.56
CA LEU A 725 2.87 -34.29 1.95
C LEU A 725 4.01 -35.32 2.05
N TYR A 726 3.70 -36.51 2.58
CA TYR A 726 4.65 -37.61 2.74
C TYR A 726 4.94 -38.36 1.42
N TYR A 727 3.90 -38.69 0.64
CA TYR A 727 3.98 -39.48 -0.59
C TYR A 727 4.58 -38.67 -1.74
N HIS A 728 4.21 -37.39 -1.88
CA HIS A 728 4.75 -36.48 -2.90
C HIS A 728 6.03 -35.75 -2.48
N LYS A 729 6.58 -36.06 -1.29
CA LYS A 729 7.84 -35.50 -0.78
C LYS A 729 7.84 -33.96 -0.76
N LEU A 730 6.74 -33.37 -0.30
CA LEU A 730 6.53 -31.92 -0.35
C LEU A 730 6.98 -31.23 0.96
N PRO A 731 7.43 -29.96 0.90
CA PRO A 731 7.73 -29.19 2.09
C PRO A 731 6.46 -28.92 2.91
N GLY A 732 6.56 -28.94 4.24
CA GLY A 732 5.46 -28.66 5.18
C GLY A 732 5.01 -27.19 5.18
N VAL A 733 5.70 -26.36 4.40
CA VAL A 733 5.46 -24.95 4.13
C VAL A 733 5.63 -24.76 2.63
N ILE A 734 4.78 -23.95 1.99
CA ILE A 734 5.01 -23.59 0.59
C ILE A 734 6.29 -22.74 0.50
N LEU A 735 7.35 -23.36 -0.02
CA LEU A 735 8.64 -22.70 -0.24
C LEU A 735 8.51 -21.76 -1.43
N ALA A 736 8.59 -20.47 -1.14
CA ALA A 736 8.39 -19.41 -2.08
C ALA A 736 9.72 -18.68 -2.28
N SER A 737 10.62 -19.30 -3.05
CA SER A 737 11.77 -18.59 -3.61
C SER A 737 11.39 -17.90 -4.91
N PHE A 738 12.17 -16.90 -5.34
CA PHE A 738 11.95 -16.21 -6.63
C PHE A 738 11.76 -17.19 -7.80
N LYS A 739 12.61 -18.22 -7.87
CA LYS A 739 12.53 -19.28 -8.88
C LYS A 739 11.23 -20.08 -8.79
N HIS A 740 10.77 -20.41 -7.57
CA HIS A 740 9.52 -21.16 -7.36
C HIS A 740 8.28 -20.31 -7.65
N LEU A 741 8.23 -19.04 -7.22
CA LEU A 741 7.12 -18.11 -7.50
C LEU A 741 6.88 -17.90 -8.99
N ARG A 742 7.93 -17.92 -9.81
CA ARG A 742 7.82 -17.81 -11.27
C ARG A 742 7.09 -18.98 -11.92
N PHE A 743 7.15 -20.17 -11.32
CA PHE A 743 6.53 -21.40 -11.82
C PHE A 743 5.42 -21.95 -10.91
N ILE A 744 5.03 -21.21 -9.88
CA ILE A 744 4.15 -21.69 -8.81
C ILE A 744 2.78 -22.11 -9.35
N PHE A 745 2.29 -21.44 -10.39
CA PHE A 745 1.02 -21.73 -11.06
C PHE A 745 1.14 -22.75 -12.21
N TYR A 746 2.33 -23.28 -12.51
CA TYR A 746 2.60 -24.09 -13.72
C TYR A 746 3.07 -25.51 -13.43
N VAL A 747 4.04 -25.65 -12.54
CA VAL A 747 4.82 -26.90 -12.39
C VAL A 747 4.96 -27.30 -10.92
N HIS A 748 4.57 -26.44 -9.97
CA HIS A 748 4.86 -26.70 -8.57
C HIS A 748 3.90 -27.73 -7.97
N PRO A 749 4.34 -28.97 -7.67
CA PRO A 749 3.46 -30.02 -7.17
C PRO A 749 2.81 -29.64 -5.84
N ALA A 750 3.43 -28.78 -5.02
CA ALA A 750 2.80 -28.31 -3.78
C ALA A 750 1.51 -27.48 -3.98
N LEU A 751 1.34 -26.75 -5.09
CA LEU A 751 0.12 -25.96 -5.28
C LEU A 751 -1.07 -26.88 -5.61
N ALA A 752 -0.89 -27.78 -6.57
CA ALA A 752 -1.90 -28.75 -6.96
C ALA A 752 -2.17 -29.79 -5.86
N ASN A 753 -1.11 -30.29 -5.21
CA ASN A 753 -1.20 -31.41 -4.27
C ASN A 753 -1.27 -31.01 -2.79
N ASP A 754 -1.25 -29.73 -2.40
CA ASP A 754 -1.37 -29.32 -0.98
C ASP A 754 -2.18 -28.03 -0.76
N TYR A 755 -2.33 -27.18 -1.77
CA TYR A 755 -3.03 -25.89 -1.63
C TYR A 755 -4.44 -25.87 -2.22
N MET A 756 -4.68 -26.44 -3.41
CA MET A 756 -5.98 -26.35 -4.09
C MET A 756 -7.02 -27.37 -3.58
N LEU A 757 -6.55 -28.39 -2.87
CA LEU A 757 -7.37 -29.51 -2.41
C LEU A 757 -8.32 -29.10 -1.27
N SER A 758 -9.45 -29.79 -1.13
CA SER A 758 -10.42 -29.48 -0.06
C SER A 758 -9.94 -29.88 1.34
N HIS A 759 -9.30 -31.05 1.45
CA HIS A 759 -8.96 -31.68 2.71
C HIS A 759 -7.82 -31.02 3.53
N PRO A 760 -6.83 -30.29 2.96
CA PRO A 760 -5.80 -29.59 3.74
C PRO A 760 -6.36 -28.37 4.50
N HIS A 761 -7.60 -27.95 4.18
CA HIS A 761 -8.29 -26.83 4.84
C HIS A 761 -9.32 -27.28 5.89
N THR A 762 -9.55 -28.58 6.00
CA THR A 762 -10.55 -29.18 6.90
C THR A 762 -10.34 -28.78 8.36
N CYS A 763 -9.09 -28.71 8.83
CA CYS A 763 -8.78 -28.32 10.21
C CYS A 763 -9.28 -26.91 10.55
N SER A 764 -9.04 -25.93 9.68
CA SER A 764 -9.48 -24.54 9.89
C SER A 764 -11.00 -24.41 9.81
N TYR A 765 -11.64 -25.20 8.93
CA TYR A 765 -13.09 -25.29 8.88
C TYR A 765 -13.68 -25.82 10.21
N PHE A 766 -13.12 -26.90 10.76
CA PHE A 766 -13.53 -27.44 12.06
C PHE A 766 -13.19 -26.51 13.23
N SER A 767 -12.05 -25.83 13.23
CA SER A 767 -11.75 -24.77 14.22
C SER A 767 -12.85 -23.71 14.24
N GLY A 768 -13.34 -23.33 13.06
CA GLY A 768 -14.50 -22.45 12.92
C GLY A 768 -15.79 -23.06 13.48
N LEU A 769 -16.09 -24.31 13.16
CA LEU A 769 -17.27 -25.02 13.69
C LEU A 769 -17.28 -25.04 15.23
N PHE A 770 -16.15 -25.40 15.84
CA PHE A 770 -15.99 -25.42 17.30
C PHE A 770 -16.14 -24.02 17.90
N ALA A 771 -15.61 -22.99 17.24
CA ALA A 771 -15.83 -21.62 17.65
C ALA A 771 -17.31 -21.23 17.59
N GLY A 772 -18.03 -21.55 16.52
CA GLY A 772 -19.46 -21.30 16.42
C GLY A 772 -20.27 -21.96 17.54
N LEU A 773 -19.93 -23.20 17.91
CA LEU A 773 -20.52 -23.91 19.05
C LEU A 773 -20.20 -23.23 20.39
N ALA A 774 -18.96 -22.80 20.60
CA ALA A 774 -18.54 -22.07 21.78
C ALA A 774 -19.27 -20.72 21.91
N TYR A 775 -19.43 -20.00 20.80
CA TYR A 775 -20.18 -18.75 20.73
C TYR A 775 -21.67 -18.95 21.08
N HIS A 776 -22.30 -19.99 20.53
CA HIS A 776 -23.69 -20.31 20.85
C HIS A 776 -23.88 -20.61 22.35
N ARG A 777 -22.99 -21.40 22.95
CA ARG A 777 -23.00 -21.68 24.40
C ARG A 777 -22.77 -20.43 25.25
N TYR A 778 -21.90 -19.53 24.81
CA TYR A 778 -21.70 -18.23 25.46
C TYR A 778 -22.99 -17.40 25.45
N ARG A 779 -23.68 -17.34 24.30
CA ARG A 779 -24.96 -16.63 24.15
C ARG A 779 -26.08 -17.27 24.98
N SER A 780 -26.10 -18.60 25.14
CA SER A 780 -27.18 -19.31 25.84
C SER A 780 -27.04 -19.37 27.36
N ASN A 781 -25.82 -19.49 27.89
CA ASN A 781 -25.60 -19.82 29.32
C ASN A 781 -25.01 -18.69 30.17
N ALA A 782 -24.80 -17.49 29.62
CA ALA A 782 -24.26 -16.30 30.31
C ALA A 782 -22.94 -16.51 31.11
N ARG A 783 -22.24 -17.64 30.93
CA ARG A 783 -20.92 -17.87 31.50
C ARG A 783 -19.86 -17.34 30.54
N PRO A 784 -19.00 -16.41 30.95
CA PRO A 784 -17.99 -15.88 30.08
C PRO A 784 -16.84 -16.87 29.94
N LEU A 785 -16.84 -17.66 28.86
CA LEU A 785 -15.73 -18.54 28.52
C LEU A 785 -14.41 -17.76 28.29
N LEU A 786 -14.49 -16.42 28.12
CA LEU A 786 -13.40 -15.53 27.73
C LEU A 786 -13.22 -14.27 28.61
N SER A 787 -14.00 -14.08 29.70
CA SER A 787 -13.98 -12.81 30.47
C SER A 787 -13.28 -12.85 31.83
N GLY A 788 -12.47 -13.87 32.13
CA GLY A 788 -11.60 -13.86 33.31
C GLY A 788 -11.10 -15.24 33.68
N GLY A 789 -9.78 -15.41 33.75
CA GLY A 789 -9.11 -16.65 34.12
C GLY A 789 -7.83 -16.90 33.33
N THR A 790 -6.90 -17.67 33.90
CA THR A 790 -5.63 -18.07 33.26
C THR A 790 -5.84 -18.81 31.93
N ALA A 791 -6.88 -19.64 31.84
CA ALA A 791 -7.25 -20.35 30.60
C ALA A 791 -7.70 -19.42 29.47
N ALA A 792 -8.42 -18.33 29.76
CA ALA A 792 -8.83 -17.35 28.77
C ALA A 792 -7.64 -16.48 28.28
N GLY A 793 -6.72 -16.16 29.19
CA GLY A 793 -5.46 -15.50 28.87
C GLY A 793 -4.56 -16.36 27.97
N LEU A 794 -4.44 -17.65 28.28
CA LEU A 794 -3.71 -18.64 27.47
C LEU A 794 -4.34 -18.78 26.09
N LEU A 795 -5.65 -18.96 26.00
CA LEU A 795 -6.35 -19.14 24.73
C LEU A 795 -6.18 -17.93 23.79
N LYS A 796 -6.09 -16.70 24.34
CA LYS A 796 -5.89 -15.45 23.58
C LYS A 796 -4.50 -15.36 22.94
N TRP A 797 -3.45 -15.73 23.66
CA TRP A 797 -2.08 -15.45 23.23
C TRP A 797 -1.35 -16.66 22.65
N VAL A 798 -1.70 -17.88 23.08
CA VAL A 798 -1.01 -19.12 22.65
C VAL A 798 -1.14 -19.38 21.14
N PRO A 799 -2.32 -19.31 20.49
CA PRO A 799 -2.40 -19.59 19.06
C PRO A 799 -1.65 -18.58 18.18
N PRO A 800 -1.75 -17.24 18.39
CA PRO A 800 -0.93 -16.27 17.67
C PRO A 800 0.58 -16.45 17.89
N THR A 801 1.02 -16.71 19.13
CA THR A 801 2.46 -16.90 19.41
C THR A 801 2.98 -18.19 18.81
N MET A 802 2.20 -19.26 18.80
CA MET A 802 2.56 -20.51 18.12
C MET A 802 2.67 -20.33 16.60
N VAL A 803 1.77 -19.56 15.98
CA VAL A 803 1.86 -19.24 14.54
C VAL A 803 3.13 -18.46 14.24
N LEU A 804 3.47 -17.45 15.05
CA LEU A 804 4.69 -16.65 14.87
C LEU A 804 5.97 -17.46 15.12
N LEU A 805 5.97 -18.32 16.14
CA LEU A 805 7.09 -19.21 16.48
C LEU A 805 7.32 -20.26 15.40
N GLN A 806 6.26 -20.78 14.79
CA GLN A 806 6.38 -21.70 13.66
C GLN A 806 6.83 -20.93 12.42
N ALA A 807 6.21 -19.80 12.09
CA ALA A 807 6.63 -18.98 10.95
C ALA A 807 8.12 -18.59 10.99
N SER A 808 8.69 -18.34 12.18
CA SER A 808 10.12 -18.03 12.32
C SER A 808 11.05 -19.20 11.99
N LEU A 809 10.56 -20.44 12.01
CA LEU A 809 11.26 -21.66 11.58
C LEU A 809 11.18 -21.89 10.06
N ALA A 810 10.38 -21.10 9.32
CA ALA A 810 10.24 -21.22 7.87
C ALA A 810 11.57 -21.19 7.07
N PRO A 811 12.59 -20.38 7.42
CA PRO A 811 13.86 -20.38 6.70
C PRO A 811 14.58 -21.73 6.72
N LEU A 812 14.39 -22.55 7.77
CA LEU A 812 15.03 -23.87 7.88
C LEU A 812 14.57 -24.83 6.79
N PHE A 813 13.36 -24.66 6.26
CA PHE A 813 12.81 -25.52 5.22
C PHE A 813 13.44 -25.28 3.84
N TYR A 814 14.14 -24.16 3.64
CA TYR A 814 14.82 -23.85 2.37
C TYR A 814 16.16 -24.59 2.22
N ASP A 815 16.75 -25.06 3.33
CA ASP A 815 18.05 -25.75 3.35
C ASP A 815 17.93 -27.28 3.39
N LEU A 816 16.70 -27.82 3.34
CA LEU A 816 16.43 -29.26 3.45
C LEU A 816 16.39 -29.96 2.09
N ASP A 817 16.95 -31.17 2.02
CA ASP A 817 16.85 -32.05 0.85
C ASP A 817 15.57 -32.90 0.89
N TYR A 818 14.67 -32.65 -0.06
CA TYR A 818 13.38 -33.35 -0.21
C TYR A 818 13.45 -34.62 -1.05
N SER A 819 14.65 -35.12 -1.38
CA SER A 819 14.83 -36.39 -2.11
C SER A 819 14.18 -37.60 -1.42
N LYS A 820 14.03 -37.55 -0.08
CA LYS A 820 13.42 -38.58 0.78
C LYS A 820 12.22 -38.03 1.56
N PRO A 821 11.20 -38.86 1.86
CA PRO A 821 10.04 -38.43 2.64
C PRO A 821 10.41 -38.18 4.11
N MET A 822 9.94 -37.05 4.67
CA MET A 822 10.28 -36.60 6.03
C MET A 822 9.02 -36.46 6.90
N LEU A 823 8.84 -37.39 7.84
CA LEU A 823 7.64 -37.44 8.69
C LEU A 823 7.47 -36.19 9.56
N TRP A 824 8.56 -35.70 10.17
CA TRP A 824 8.51 -34.51 11.03
C TRP A 824 8.07 -33.25 10.27
N ASN A 825 8.45 -33.13 8.99
CA ASN A 825 8.08 -32.02 8.11
C ASN A 825 6.58 -32.04 7.78
N ALA A 826 6.00 -33.23 7.55
CA ALA A 826 4.56 -33.39 7.38
C ALA A 826 3.78 -33.06 8.67
N ILE A 827 4.28 -33.50 9.83
CA ILE A 827 3.71 -33.17 11.15
C ILE A 827 3.74 -31.66 11.38
N TYR A 828 4.86 -31.00 11.08
CA TYR A 828 5.01 -29.56 11.20
C TYR A 828 3.96 -28.80 10.37
N GLY A 829 3.80 -29.15 9.09
CA GLY A 829 2.81 -28.50 8.22
C GLY A 829 1.37 -28.69 8.70
N ALA A 830 1.04 -29.88 9.21
CA ALA A 830 -0.27 -30.16 9.80
C ALA A 830 -0.52 -29.35 11.09
N VAL A 831 0.46 -29.29 11.99
CA VAL A 831 0.38 -28.49 13.22
C VAL A 831 0.23 -27.01 12.90
N HIS A 832 0.97 -26.50 11.91
CA HIS A 832 0.89 -25.10 11.50
C HIS A 832 -0.50 -24.69 11.00
N ARG A 833 -1.12 -25.54 10.14
CA ARG A 833 -2.50 -25.35 9.67
C ARG A 833 -3.52 -25.36 10.81
N CYS A 834 -3.34 -26.22 11.80
CA CYS A 834 -4.18 -26.28 13.00
C CYS A 834 -4.02 -25.04 13.88
N CYS A 835 -2.78 -24.58 14.12
CA CYS A 835 -2.49 -23.37 14.88
C CYS A 835 -3.09 -22.12 14.21
N TRP A 836 -3.01 -22.03 12.88
CA TRP A 836 -3.62 -20.93 12.13
C TRP A 836 -5.15 -20.92 12.22
N GLY A 837 -5.78 -22.10 12.06
CA GLY A 837 -7.23 -22.27 12.25
C GLY A 837 -7.68 -21.87 13.65
N ALA A 838 -6.94 -22.29 14.68
CA ALA A 838 -7.19 -21.93 16.07
C ALA A 838 -7.03 -20.42 16.32
N MET A 839 -5.98 -19.80 15.77
CA MET A 839 -5.77 -18.35 15.84
C MET A 839 -6.94 -17.58 15.23
N CYS A 840 -7.39 -17.95 14.03
CA CYS A 840 -8.54 -17.32 13.38
C CYS A 840 -9.83 -17.51 14.19
N ALA A 841 -10.06 -18.72 14.70
CA ALA A 841 -11.25 -19.06 15.48
C ALA A 841 -11.31 -18.28 16.80
N VAL A 842 -10.20 -18.19 17.53
CA VAL A 842 -10.10 -17.41 18.78
C VAL A 842 -10.22 -15.91 18.50
N GLY A 843 -9.52 -15.40 17.47
CA GLY A 843 -9.62 -14.00 17.07
C GLY A 843 -11.06 -13.60 16.74
N ILE A 844 -11.79 -14.50 16.05
CA ILE A 844 -13.19 -14.24 15.71
C ILE A 844 -14.11 -14.29 16.93
N LEU A 845 -13.90 -15.24 17.84
CA LEU A 845 -14.67 -15.32 19.08
C LEU A 845 -14.44 -14.12 19.99
N TYR A 846 -13.20 -13.67 20.09
CA TYR A 846 -12.81 -12.48 20.84
C TYR A 846 -13.48 -11.22 20.26
N GLY A 847 -13.45 -11.09 18.93
CA GLY A 847 -14.16 -10.04 18.20
C GLY A 847 -15.67 -10.04 18.47
N ALA A 848 -16.30 -11.21 18.41
CA ALA A 848 -17.74 -11.37 18.60
C ALA A 848 -18.22 -11.14 20.05
N SER A 849 -17.34 -11.28 21.06
CA SER A 849 -17.71 -11.21 22.48
C SER A 849 -17.35 -9.89 23.16
N LEU A 850 -16.16 -9.33 22.91
CA LEU A 850 -15.65 -8.14 23.62
C LEU A 850 -15.67 -6.86 22.78
N TRP A 851 -15.53 -6.99 21.46
CA TRP A 851 -15.41 -5.84 20.55
C TRP A 851 -16.76 -5.15 20.26
N GLN A 852 -17.88 -5.84 20.50
CA GLN A 852 -19.24 -5.31 20.33
C GLN A 852 -19.51 -4.02 21.12
N GLY A 853 -18.92 -3.88 22.30
CA GLY A 853 -19.19 -2.75 23.21
C GLY A 853 -18.30 -1.53 23.00
N ARG A 854 -17.07 -1.70 22.48
CA ARG A 854 -16.02 -0.66 22.53
C ARG A 854 -15.78 0.06 21.21
N HIS A 855 -16.00 -0.58 20.07
CA HIS A 855 -15.67 -0.04 18.74
C HIS A 855 -16.78 -0.22 17.68
N SER A 856 -18.04 -0.28 18.12
CA SER A 856 -19.23 -0.48 17.27
C SER A 856 -19.32 0.50 16.08
N TRP A 857 -18.81 1.72 16.21
CA TRP A 857 -18.86 2.75 15.16
C TRP A 857 -18.09 2.37 13.87
N VAL A 858 -16.99 1.62 13.99
CA VAL A 858 -16.18 1.16 12.83
C VAL A 858 -16.95 0.08 12.04
N HIS A 859 -17.64 -0.80 12.76
CA HIS A 859 -18.38 -1.92 12.19
C HIS A 859 -19.59 -1.49 11.38
N PHE A 860 -20.22 -0.37 11.73
CA PHE A 860 -21.44 0.11 11.06
C PHE A 860 -21.17 1.25 10.06
N HIS A 861 -19.91 1.54 9.75
CA HIS A 861 -19.59 2.57 8.77
C HIS A 861 -20.07 2.17 7.36
N PRO A 862 -20.80 3.05 6.63
CA PRO A 862 -21.30 2.80 5.27
C PRO A 862 -20.27 2.22 4.29
N LEU A 863 -19.06 2.79 4.26
CA LEU A 863 -18.00 2.33 3.35
C LEU A 863 -17.47 0.94 3.74
N VAL A 864 -17.36 0.64 5.04
CA VAL A 864 -16.87 -0.67 5.50
C VAL A 864 -17.92 -1.75 5.20
N GLN A 865 -19.21 -1.42 5.34
CA GLN A 865 -20.33 -2.28 4.96
C GLN A 865 -20.39 -2.52 3.44
N LEU A 866 -20.11 -1.49 2.64
CA LEU A 866 -20.04 -1.60 1.18
C LEU A 866 -18.88 -2.52 0.76
N LEU A 867 -17.66 -2.20 1.22
CA LEU A 867 -16.45 -2.93 0.86
C LEU A 867 -16.48 -4.39 1.34
N SER A 868 -17.01 -4.65 2.54
CA SER A 868 -17.15 -6.01 3.04
C SER A 868 -18.16 -6.82 2.22
N LYS A 869 -19.34 -6.27 1.89
CA LYS A 869 -20.36 -6.95 1.06
C LYS A 869 -19.86 -7.23 -0.36
N LEU A 870 -19.04 -6.34 -0.94
CA LEU A 870 -18.47 -6.50 -2.29
C LEU A 870 -17.18 -7.35 -2.33
N SER A 871 -16.53 -7.61 -1.19
CA SER A 871 -15.25 -8.31 -1.10
C SER A 871 -15.18 -9.65 -1.85
N PHE A 872 -16.27 -10.41 -1.87
CA PHE A 872 -16.34 -11.69 -2.60
C PHE A 872 -16.29 -11.49 -4.12
N GLY A 873 -16.93 -10.43 -4.64
CA GLY A 873 -16.88 -10.11 -6.07
C GLY A 873 -15.47 -9.70 -6.51
N VAL A 874 -14.78 -8.89 -5.69
CA VAL A 874 -13.38 -8.49 -5.94
C VAL A 874 -12.46 -9.72 -5.95
N PHE A 875 -12.61 -10.61 -4.96
CA PHE A 875 -11.84 -11.85 -4.88
C PHE A 875 -11.98 -12.74 -6.13
N MET A 876 -13.18 -12.84 -6.71
CA MET A 876 -13.42 -13.66 -7.90
C MET A 876 -12.80 -13.08 -9.19
N VAL A 877 -12.63 -11.76 -9.27
CA VAL A 877 -12.24 -11.06 -10.51
C VAL A 877 -10.76 -10.63 -10.50
N GLN A 878 -10.10 -10.62 -9.33
CA GLN A 878 -8.75 -10.09 -9.14
C GLN A 878 -7.70 -10.65 -10.13
N PHE A 879 -7.68 -11.96 -10.36
CA PHE A 879 -6.70 -12.59 -11.26
C PHE A 879 -6.95 -12.22 -12.72
N ASN A 880 -8.22 -12.06 -13.10
CA ASN A 880 -8.60 -11.72 -14.47
C ASN A 880 -8.18 -10.28 -14.80
N VAL A 881 -8.39 -9.35 -13.87
CA VAL A 881 -7.95 -7.93 -14.00
C VAL A 881 -6.44 -7.84 -14.04
N LEU A 882 -5.76 -8.55 -13.15
CA LEU A 882 -4.30 -8.53 -13.04
C LEU A 882 -3.62 -9.10 -14.30
N LYS A 883 -4.15 -10.20 -14.86
CA LYS A 883 -3.70 -10.77 -16.14
C LYS A 883 -4.04 -9.88 -17.33
N SER A 884 -5.10 -9.07 -17.26
CA SER A 884 -5.41 -8.12 -18.33
C SER A 884 -4.43 -6.95 -18.40
N LEU A 885 -3.86 -6.55 -17.27
CA LEU A 885 -2.93 -5.42 -17.20
C LEU A 885 -1.52 -5.76 -17.71
N THR A 886 -1.15 -7.04 -17.76
CA THR A 886 0.14 -7.51 -18.27
C THR A 886 0.24 -7.53 -19.80
N GLN A 887 -0.86 -7.30 -20.52
CA GLN A 887 -0.94 -7.31 -21.99
C GLN A 887 -0.05 -6.27 -22.67
N ASN A 888 0.11 -5.10 -22.05
CA ASN A 888 0.88 -3.99 -22.59
C ASN A 888 2.38 -4.06 -22.25
N GLY A 889 2.86 -5.18 -21.70
CA GLY A 889 4.28 -5.42 -21.45
C GLY A 889 5.07 -5.49 -22.74
N THR A 890 5.65 -4.37 -23.18
CA THR A 890 6.55 -4.32 -24.34
C THR A 890 7.90 -4.99 -24.04
N GLY A 891 8.72 -5.24 -25.08
CA GLY A 891 10.03 -5.93 -25.00
C GLY A 891 11.08 -5.34 -24.03
N SER A 892 10.77 -4.25 -23.33
CA SER A 892 11.53 -3.70 -22.20
C SER A 892 11.25 -4.38 -20.85
N GLY A 893 10.27 -5.29 -20.78
CA GLY A 893 9.76 -5.84 -19.51
C GLY A 893 8.80 -4.87 -18.82
N VAL A 894 8.16 -5.33 -17.73
CA VAL A 894 7.26 -4.51 -16.92
C VAL A 894 8.10 -3.75 -15.89
N GLU A 895 8.13 -2.41 -15.97
CA GLU A 895 8.73 -1.57 -14.93
C GLU A 895 7.81 -1.53 -13.70
N LEU A 896 8.38 -1.69 -12.50
CA LEU A 896 7.64 -1.67 -11.24
C LEU A 896 7.15 -0.23 -10.98
N SER A 897 5.91 0.09 -11.35
CA SER A 897 5.32 1.43 -11.23
C SER A 897 4.07 1.47 -10.34
N TRP A 898 4.02 2.48 -9.48
CA TRP A 898 2.89 2.82 -8.60
C TRP A 898 1.57 3.07 -9.33
N THR A 899 1.63 3.54 -10.58
CA THR A 899 0.44 3.89 -11.36
C THR A 899 -0.47 2.70 -11.62
N ILE A 900 0.07 1.48 -11.68
CA ILE A 900 -0.71 0.26 -11.95
C ILE A 900 -1.37 -0.27 -10.67
N LEU A 901 -0.71 -0.16 -9.50
CA LEU A 901 -1.30 -0.57 -8.21
C LEU A 901 -2.54 0.27 -7.87
N VAL A 902 -2.47 1.59 -8.11
CA VAL A 902 -3.58 2.54 -7.93
C VAL A 902 -4.65 2.40 -9.02
N SER A 903 -4.33 1.80 -10.17
CA SER A 903 -5.33 1.49 -11.20
C SER A 903 -6.12 0.21 -10.90
N ILE A 904 -5.63 -0.64 -9.98
CA ILE A 904 -6.24 -1.93 -9.59
C ILE A 904 -7.05 -1.80 -8.29
N VAL A 905 -6.55 -1.02 -7.33
CA VAL A 905 -7.22 -0.70 -6.05
C VAL A 905 -8.21 0.43 -6.27
#